data_AF-A0A8S3XWQ5-F1
#
_entry.id   AF-A0A8S3XWQ5-F1
#
_cell.length_a   1.000
_cell.length_b   1.000
_cell.length_c   1.000
_cell.angle_alpha   90.00
_cell.angle_beta   90.00
_cell.angle_gamma   90.00
#
_symmetry.space_group_name_H-M   'P 1'
#
loop_
_entity.id
_entity.type
_entity.pdbx_description
1 polymer ?
#
loop_
_entity_poly.entity_id
_entity_poly.type
_entity_poly.pdbx_seq_one_letter_code
_entity_poly.pdbx_strand_id
1 'polypeptide(L)'
;MSETLPNSKKQVSRQLRERKQRKLYSDEWALGDDEAEGGRGFSLADKLESARFEHTGAVLEMHGTDLTVSYLQKNGFTTPLLFKEKTGLGLRVPTSNFTVNDVRMCVGSRRLLDVMDVNTQKNIEMTMKDWNRYYDDANKERLLNVISLEFSHTRLENYVQAPRIVRQIDWVDTVWPRHLKDQQTESTNALDDMMYPKVQKYCLMSVKGCYTDFHIDFGGTSVWYHILRGAKVFWLIPPTEKNLQLYEKWVLSGKQSDVFFGDTVEKCIRVHLQAGHTFFIPTGWIHAVYTPSDSLVFGGNFLHQFGIEKQLKIAQVEDVTKVPQKFRYPFFTEMLWYVLDRYVSALLGRSHLAPEGQSTPPSPPKEHVHLTQNELHGLKAIVMYLHQLPAARKSVPELLSDPIALVRDVRTLVEQHRHDKQHLAVTGVPVLKGPEETAPAERRQSSGRGARGGARGGATRPRPDHANGAPRRRRTRCKKCEACQRTDCGECVFCHDMVKFGGLGRAKQTCIMRQCLQPMLPVTASCAVCHLDGWMQTPVAPQAKGNSGRNGASSLRECSVCYSIVHPGCVPPGGQLNEDLPNSWECPTCTTMGLNHDYKPRHFRARQKSSDLRRMSIGSDVSQLGQHHNNLQNKLPPPPPPGPVKSEPGSDSESKNDVLHLKSEDEIKREECDGEGGTEEEWEPAAKKRRSSHEDEAPKKQALRAHLALQLTHHSAKALKKPLYPVRPAYGSPGGAGAGGGSPWLDREAVLSVFTKLTPHELATCALVCKAWAEYSMDPSLWRNMSFVQVRVSAAQLAGIVRRQPLSLGLEWCHLARRQLAWLLARLPTLRSLSLAGSPAEAALALRSPACPPLTSLDLSFARCLDDAKLRGVLAPPEASRPGGGARTGAEPSRLAALAVLRLPGTDITDVAMRYVVQALPKLVELDASSCARLTDAGAAQLAHHSLQRLSLAGCRLLTEAALDHLARCPNLVRLDLRHVPLVSTQAVIKFAAKSKHNLHVKDVKLVELRKT
;
A
#
# COMPACT_ATOMS: atom_id res chain seq x y z
N MET A 1 -6.72 23.09 88.66
CA MET A 1 -7.18 22.13 87.64
C MET A 1 -8.02 22.86 86.59
N SER A 2 -7.68 24.04 86.05
CA SER A 2 -6.43 24.49 85.38
C SER A 2 -6.18 23.83 84.03
N GLU A 3 -6.71 24.46 82.98
CA GLU A 3 -6.36 24.24 81.57
C GLU A 3 -4.90 24.66 81.29
N THR A 4 -4.22 24.07 80.30
CA THR A 4 -3.19 24.77 79.49
C THR A 4 -2.80 23.97 78.23
N LEU A 5 -2.15 24.68 77.29
CA LEU A 5 -1.69 24.20 75.98
C LEU A 5 -0.52 23.21 76.08
N PRO A 6 -0.15 22.56 74.95
CA PRO A 6 1.21 22.79 74.46
C PRO A 6 1.28 23.42 73.06
N ASN A 7 2.41 24.09 72.81
CA ASN A 7 2.68 24.97 71.69
C ASN A 7 3.77 24.37 70.79
N SER A 8 3.61 24.45 69.46
CA SER A 8 4.79 24.48 68.59
C SER A 8 4.60 25.41 67.38
N LYS A 9 5.47 26.42 67.29
CA LYS A 9 5.69 27.23 66.08
C LYS A 9 6.95 26.73 65.39
N LYS A 10 6.91 26.47 64.08
CA LYS A 10 8.09 26.56 63.20
C LYS A 10 7.74 27.30 61.93
N GLN A 11 8.54 28.32 61.62
CA GLN A 11 8.51 28.99 60.33
C GLN A 11 9.04 28.02 59.27
N VAL A 12 8.39 27.94 58.11
CA VAL A 12 8.94 27.26 56.93
C VAL A 12 9.42 28.33 55.96
N SER A 13 10.65 28.18 55.46
CA SER A 13 11.31 29.21 54.63
C SER A 13 10.63 29.40 53.27
N ARG A 14 10.79 30.59 52.67
CA ARG A 14 10.52 30.80 51.25
C ARG A 14 11.44 29.91 50.40
N GLN A 15 10.89 28.83 49.84
CA GLN A 15 11.44 28.24 48.63
C GLN A 15 10.72 28.81 47.41
N LEU A 16 11.51 29.18 46.39
CA LEU A 16 10.98 29.64 45.10
C LEU A 16 10.30 28.45 44.41
N ARG A 17 8.99 28.54 44.19
CA ARG A 17 8.23 27.50 43.50
C ARG A 17 8.65 27.48 42.04
N GLU A 18 9.44 26.49 41.64
CA GLU A 18 9.99 26.41 40.29
C GLU A 18 8.90 26.49 39.23
N ARG A 19 9.20 27.25 38.17
CA ARG A 19 8.26 27.57 37.10
C ARG A 19 8.13 26.37 36.15
N LYS A 20 7.36 25.34 36.57
CA LYS A 20 7.08 24.12 35.79
C LYS A 20 6.91 24.49 34.31
N GLN A 21 7.77 23.91 33.47
CA GLN A 21 7.86 24.27 32.06
C GLN A 21 6.52 24.04 31.36
N ARG A 22 6.23 24.87 30.35
CA ARG A 22 5.04 24.73 29.51
C ARG A 22 5.11 23.37 28.80
N LYS A 23 4.26 22.41 29.18
CA LYS A 23 4.12 21.16 28.44
C LYS A 23 3.72 21.48 26.99
N LEU A 24 4.39 20.83 26.05
CA LEU A 24 4.18 20.95 24.62
C LEU A 24 3.48 19.69 24.11
N TYR A 25 2.90 19.77 22.91
CA TYR A 25 2.48 18.59 22.16
C TYR A 25 3.76 17.89 21.63
N SER A 26 4.22 16.88 22.36
CA SER A 26 5.25 15.92 21.94
C SER A 26 4.69 14.49 22.04
N ASP A 27 5.36 13.53 21.41
CA ASP A 27 4.98 12.11 21.50
C ASP A 27 5.24 11.49 22.89
N GLU A 28 5.70 12.29 23.87
CA GLU A 28 5.92 11.93 25.27
C GLU A 28 4.60 11.85 26.10
N TRP A 29 3.48 11.52 25.44
CA TRP A 29 2.31 10.91 26.09
C TRP A 29 2.53 9.42 26.44
N ALA A 30 3.76 8.93 26.26
CA ALA A 30 4.16 7.53 26.24
C ALA A 30 4.90 7.02 27.49
N LEU A 31 5.48 7.88 28.34
CA LEU A 31 6.08 7.48 29.62
C LEU A 31 5.75 8.50 30.72
N GLY A 32 5.08 8.03 31.75
CA GLY A 32 4.72 8.77 32.95
C GLY A 32 3.97 7.85 33.89
N ASP A 33 4.67 7.33 34.90
CA ASP A 33 4.08 6.54 35.97
C ASP A 33 3.25 7.47 36.85
N ASP A 34 1.94 7.42 36.68
CA ASP A 34 0.92 7.91 37.61
C ASP A 34 -0.27 6.93 37.50
N GLU A 35 -0.24 5.84 38.28
CA GLU A 35 -1.39 4.94 38.46
C GLU A 35 -2.47 5.64 39.29
N ALA A 36 -3.20 6.55 38.63
CA ALA A 36 -4.34 7.26 39.19
C ALA A 36 -5.63 6.84 38.46
N GLU A 37 -6.68 6.51 39.22
CA GLU A 37 -7.96 6.05 38.67
C GLU A 37 -8.59 7.13 37.79
N GLY A 38 -8.68 6.86 36.47
CA GLY A 38 -9.05 7.81 35.43
C GLY A 38 -10.53 8.21 35.38
N GLY A 39 -11.07 8.71 36.49
CA GLY A 39 -12.39 9.32 36.55
C GLY A 39 -12.43 10.67 35.82
N ARG A 40 -13.50 10.94 35.06
CA ARG A 40 -13.75 12.27 34.48
C ARG A 40 -14.21 13.23 35.57
N GLY A 41 -13.80 14.49 35.52
CA GLY A 41 -14.23 15.54 36.45
C GLY A 41 -15.70 15.96 36.31
N PHE A 42 -16.45 15.31 35.41
CA PHE A 42 -17.87 15.54 35.18
C PHE A 42 -18.63 14.22 34.98
N SER A 43 -19.82 14.12 35.57
CA SER A 43 -20.77 13.04 35.26
C SER A 43 -21.38 13.25 33.88
N LEU A 44 -21.38 12.22 33.03
CA LEU A 44 -22.07 12.25 31.73
C LEU A 44 -23.59 12.01 31.85
N ALA A 45 -24.07 11.32 32.89
CA ALA A 45 -25.50 11.10 33.10
C ALA A 45 -26.23 12.46 33.21
N ASP A 46 -25.68 13.33 34.06
CA ASP A 46 -26.13 14.71 34.25
C ASP A 46 -26.19 15.50 32.92
N LYS A 47 -25.23 15.29 32.00
CA LYS A 47 -25.22 15.99 30.69
C LYS A 47 -26.18 15.38 29.66
N LEU A 48 -26.55 14.11 29.83
CA LEU A 48 -27.55 13.41 29.02
C LEU A 48 -28.98 13.77 29.42
N GLU A 49 -29.19 14.14 30.70
CA GLU A 49 -30.52 14.49 31.23
C GLU A 49 -30.73 16.01 31.36
N SER A 50 -29.69 16.81 31.65
CA SER A 50 -29.81 18.25 31.90
C SER A 50 -30.53 19.01 30.77
N ALA A 51 -31.60 19.72 31.13
CA ALA A 51 -32.37 20.58 30.23
C ALA A 51 -31.55 21.77 29.66
N ARG A 52 -30.36 22.08 30.20
CA ARG A 52 -29.49 23.17 29.71
C ARG A 52 -29.22 23.08 28.20
N PHE A 53 -29.11 21.86 27.69
CA PHE A 53 -28.72 21.58 26.30
C PHE A 53 -29.92 21.41 25.36
N GLU A 54 -31.15 21.56 25.85
CA GLU A 54 -32.37 21.37 25.07
C GLU A 54 -32.75 22.68 24.37
N HIS A 55 -32.47 22.73 23.07
CA HIS A 55 -32.65 23.92 22.23
C HIS A 55 -33.42 23.55 20.97
N THR A 56 -34.73 23.82 20.98
CA THR A 56 -35.61 23.65 19.82
C THR A 56 -35.19 24.54 18.64
N GLY A 57 -35.43 24.06 17.41
CA GLY A 57 -35.13 24.81 16.17
C GLY A 57 -33.64 25.04 15.86
N ALA A 58 -32.71 24.53 16.66
CA ALA A 58 -31.27 24.75 16.48
C ALA A 58 -30.59 23.78 15.48
N VAL A 59 -31.31 22.75 15.05
CA VAL A 59 -30.99 21.85 13.93
C VAL A 59 -32.14 21.95 12.93
N LEU A 60 -31.83 21.97 11.63
CA LEU A 60 -32.85 22.06 10.59
C LEU A 60 -33.26 20.64 10.13
N GLU A 61 -34.50 20.26 10.39
CA GLU A 61 -35.08 19.05 9.79
C GLU A 61 -35.50 19.32 8.35
N MET A 62 -35.24 18.38 7.43
CA MET A 62 -35.54 18.50 5.99
C MET A 62 -35.90 17.14 5.38
N HIS A 63 -36.58 17.14 4.22
CA HIS A 63 -36.69 15.93 3.39
C HIS A 63 -35.52 15.83 2.42
N GLY A 64 -35.09 14.61 2.08
CA GLY A 64 -33.90 14.40 1.26
C GLY A 64 -34.02 14.86 -0.21
N THR A 65 -35.24 15.18 -0.65
CA THR A 65 -35.54 15.87 -1.91
C THR A 65 -35.02 17.30 -1.95
N ASP A 66 -35.03 17.98 -0.80
CA ASP A 66 -34.91 19.43 -0.68
C ASP A 66 -33.44 19.85 -0.63
N LEU A 67 -32.58 18.96 -0.13
CA LEU A 67 -31.13 19.10 -0.08
C LEU A 67 -30.53 19.02 -1.50
N THR A 68 -30.49 20.18 -2.15
CA THR A 68 -30.07 20.40 -3.53
C THR A 68 -28.90 21.38 -3.59
N VAL A 69 -28.20 21.43 -4.73
CA VAL A 69 -27.16 22.46 -4.94
C VAL A 69 -27.76 23.87 -4.95
N SER A 70 -28.99 24.04 -5.47
CA SER A 70 -29.75 25.30 -5.39
C SER A 70 -29.97 25.74 -3.94
N TYR A 71 -30.38 24.82 -3.05
CA TYR A 71 -30.52 25.09 -1.62
C TYR A 71 -29.19 25.54 -0.99
N LEU A 72 -28.05 24.90 -1.32
CA LEU A 72 -26.74 25.29 -0.80
C LEU A 72 -26.20 26.60 -1.40
N GLN A 73 -26.49 26.89 -2.66
CA GLN A 73 -26.15 28.18 -3.28
C GLN A 73 -26.93 29.33 -2.65
N LYS A 74 -28.21 29.13 -2.34
CA LYS A 74 -29.09 30.14 -1.76
C LYS A 74 -28.85 30.39 -0.26
N ASN A 75 -28.60 29.35 0.52
CA ASN A 75 -28.57 29.42 1.99
C ASN A 75 -27.17 29.13 2.59
N GLY A 76 -26.20 28.72 1.77
CA GLY A 76 -24.92 28.18 2.24
C GLY A 76 -25.07 26.81 2.90
N PHE A 77 -24.03 26.38 3.62
CA PHE A 77 -24.08 25.24 4.53
C PHE A 77 -23.50 25.65 5.89
N THR A 78 -24.36 26.17 6.76
CA THR A 78 -23.97 26.80 8.03
C THR A 78 -24.59 26.16 9.27
N THR A 79 -25.75 25.50 9.10
CA THR A 79 -26.55 24.88 10.16
C THR A 79 -26.59 23.36 9.98
N PRO A 80 -26.50 22.55 11.06
CA PRO A 80 -26.63 21.10 10.95
C PRO A 80 -28.01 20.68 10.44
N LEU A 81 -28.04 19.67 9.57
CA LEU A 81 -29.25 19.20 8.90
C LEU A 81 -29.58 17.77 9.33
N LEU A 82 -30.84 17.52 9.70
CA LEU A 82 -31.34 16.22 10.12
C LEU A 82 -32.41 15.69 9.15
N PHE A 83 -32.20 14.46 8.69
CA PHE A 83 -33.11 13.72 7.84
C PHE A 83 -33.54 12.46 8.59
N LYS A 84 -34.81 12.38 8.99
CA LYS A 84 -35.37 11.21 9.69
C LYS A 84 -35.35 9.95 8.82
N GLU A 85 -35.41 10.11 7.50
CA GLU A 85 -35.24 9.06 6.50
C GLU A 85 -34.10 9.36 5.52
N LYS A 86 -33.55 8.32 4.90
CA LYS A 86 -32.61 8.44 3.76
C LYS A 86 -33.28 8.66 2.40
N THR A 87 -34.60 8.70 2.35
CA THR A 87 -35.42 8.89 1.13
C THR A 87 -35.08 10.23 0.47
N GLY A 88 -34.94 10.25 -0.87
CA GLY A 88 -34.55 11.43 -1.64
C GLY A 88 -33.05 11.77 -1.65
N LEU A 89 -32.30 11.47 -0.58
CA LEU A 89 -30.87 11.84 -0.45
C LEU A 89 -29.94 11.18 -1.48
N GLY A 90 -30.37 10.12 -2.17
CA GLY A 90 -29.50 9.31 -3.04
C GLY A 90 -28.40 8.54 -2.28
N LEU A 91 -28.58 8.36 -0.97
CA LEU A 91 -27.72 7.61 -0.06
C LEU A 91 -28.00 6.10 -0.18
N ARG A 92 -26.95 5.31 -0.39
CA ARG A 92 -27.02 3.84 -0.38
C ARG A 92 -26.20 3.30 0.78
N VAL A 93 -26.74 2.31 1.49
CA VAL A 93 -26.12 1.58 2.60
C VAL A 93 -26.60 0.12 2.59
N PRO A 94 -25.97 -0.80 3.35
CA PRO A 94 -26.51 -2.13 3.64
C PRO A 94 -27.95 -2.14 4.22
N THR A 95 -28.52 -3.33 4.41
CA THR A 95 -29.75 -3.48 5.21
C THR A 95 -29.43 -3.44 6.71
N SER A 96 -30.44 -3.25 7.55
CA SER A 96 -30.34 -3.27 9.02
C SER A 96 -29.80 -4.59 9.61
N ASN A 97 -29.83 -5.68 8.83
CA ASN A 97 -29.31 -6.98 9.20
C ASN A 97 -27.78 -7.10 9.06
N PHE A 98 -27.11 -6.10 8.49
CA PHE A 98 -25.66 -6.11 8.28
C PHE A 98 -24.89 -5.93 9.59
N THR A 99 -23.88 -6.77 9.83
CA THR A 99 -23.20 -6.88 11.13
C THR A 99 -21.74 -6.39 11.11
N VAL A 100 -21.14 -6.26 12.30
CA VAL A 100 -19.68 -6.04 12.46
C VAL A 100 -18.88 -7.20 11.84
N ASN A 101 -19.42 -8.42 11.87
CA ASN A 101 -18.82 -9.56 11.18
C ASN A 101 -18.91 -9.43 9.64
N ASP A 102 -19.95 -8.82 9.08
CA ASP A 102 -20.00 -8.51 7.65
C ASP A 102 -19.03 -7.38 7.27
N VAL A 103 -18.81 -6.40 8.15
CA VAL A 103 -17.70 -5.43 8.03
C VAL A 103 -16.37 -6.18 7.99
N ARG A 104 -16.10 -7.09 8.95
CA ARG A 104 -14.89 -7.93 9.03
C ARG A 104 -14.68 -8.70 7.74
N MET A 105 -15.70 -9.39 7.23
CA MET A 105 -15.61 -10.11 5.96
C MET A 105 -15.30 -9.17 4.79
N CYS A 106 -15.86 -7.96 4.76
CA CYS A 106 -15.65 -7.00 3.68
C CYS A 106 -14.27 -6.30 3.70
N VAL A 107 -13.72 -5.98 4.88
CA VAL A 107 -12.41 -5.29 5.03
C VAL A 107 -11.24 -6.24 5.31
N GLY A 108 -11.51 -7.48 5.74
CA GLY A 108 -10.54 -8.56 6.02
C GLY A 108 -10.12 -8.64 7.48
N SER A 109 -10.08 -9.84 8.06
CA SER A 109 -9.77 -10.09 9.48
C SER A 109 -8.41 -9.53 9.94
N ARG A 110 -7.36 -9.64 9.12
CA ARG A 110 -6.00 -9.17 9.45
C ARG A 110 -5.80 -7.66 9.23
N ARG A 111 -6.85 -6.89 8.90
CA ARG A 111 -6.78 -5.42 8.80
C ARG A 111 -6.58 -4.83 10.20
N LEU A 112 -5.51 -4.06 10.39
CA LEU A 112 -5.33 -3.23 11.58
C LEU A 112 -6.31 -2.05 11.60
N LEU A 113 -6.75 -1.71 12.80
CA LEU A 113 -7.62 -0.58 13.14
C LEU A 113 -6.93 0.28 14.20
N ASP A 114 -7.01 1.60 14.05
CA ASP A 114 -6.88 2.53 15.18
C ASP A 114 -8.15 2.42 16.04
N VAL A 115 -8.02 1.96 17.30
CA VAL A 115 -9.14 1.79 18.24
C VAL A 115 -8.94 2.69 19.45
N MET A 116 -9.91 3.55 19.74
CA MET A 116 -9.85 4.49 20.86
C MET A 116 -10.30 3.80 22.15
N ASP A 117 -9.47 3.84 23.19
CA ASP A 117 -9.89 3.59 24.57
C ASP A 117 -10.65 4.82 25.10
N VAL A 118 -11.90 4.64 25.51
CA VAL A 118 -12.83 5.72 25.83
C VAL A 118 -12.48 6.41 27.15
N ASN A 119 -11.83 5.72 28.08
CA ASN A 119 -11.52 6.26 29.40
C ASN A 119 -10.28 7.17 29.31
N THR A 120 -9.26 6.73 28.57
CA THR A 120 -8.01 7.47 28.36
C THR A 120 -7.99 8.40 27.15
N GLN A 121 -8.97 8.25 26.23
CA GLN A 121 -9.00 8.84 24.88
C GLN A 121 -7.75 8.51 24.02
N LYS A 122 -6.90 7.54 24.43
CA LYS A 122 -5.72 7.11 23.67
C LYS A 122 -6.10 6.03 22.65
N ASN A 123 -5.43 6.04 21.49
CA ASN A 123 -5.60 5.01 20.47
C ASN A 123 -4.64 3.82 20.70
N ILE A 124 -5.13 2.61 20.47
CA ILE A 124 -4.38 1.35 20.42
C ILE A 124 -4.62 0.67 19.06
N GLU A 125 -3.65 -0.09 18.56
CA GLU A 125 -3.83 -0.90 17.35
C GLU A 125 -4.31 -2.32 17.69
N MET A 126 -5.31 -2.81 16.96
CA MET A 126 -5.71 -4.22 16.98
C MET A 126 -6.28 -4.66 15.61
N THR A 127 -6.47 -5.97 15.42
CA THR A 127 -7.05 -6.48 14.16
C THR A 127 -8.57 -6.37 14.15
N MET A 128 -9.16 -6.25 12.97
CA MET A 128 -10.61 -6.31 12.74
C MET A 128 -11.24 -7.63 13.26
N LYS A 129 -10.47 -8.72 13.34
CA LYS A 129 -10.91 -9.96 14.01
C LYS A 129 -11.06 -9.78 15.52
N ASP A 130 -10.05 -9.20 16.17
CA ASP A 130 -10.04 -9.05 17.63
C ASP A 130 -11.06 -7.98 18.07
N TRP A 131 -11.20 -6.91 17.29
CA TRP A 131 -12.29 -5.94 17.43
C TRP A 131 -13.67 -6.60 17.32
N ASN A 132 -13.89 -7.48 16.33
CA ASN A 132 -15.16 -8.19 16.23
C ASN A 132 -15.43 -9.07 17.46
N ARG A 133 -14.42 -9.78 17.97
CA ARG A 133 -14.56 -10.60 19.19
C ARG A 133 -14.98 -9.72 20.37
N TYR A 134 -14.28 -8.61 20.58
CA TYR A 134 -14.60 -7.63 21.62
C TYR A 134 -16.01 -7.02 21.47
N TYR A 135 -16.42 -6.71 20.25
CA TYR A 135 -17.74 -6.13 19.97
C TYR A 135 -18.86 -7.11 20.32
N ASP A 136 -18.73 -8.37 19.89
CA ASP A 136 -19.74 -9.42 20.10
C ASP A 136 -19.73 -10.00 21.54
N ASP A 137 -18.71 -9.71 22.36
CA ASP A 137 -18.64 -10.15 23.77
C ASP A 137 -19.66 -9.40 24.65
N ALA A 138 -20.32 -10.10 25.57
CA ALA A 138 -21.22 -9.47 26.55
C ALA A 138 -20.45 -8.72 27.65
N ASN A 139 -19.28 -9.21 28.05
CA ASN A 139 -18.53 -8.77 29.23
C ASN A 139 -17.30 -7.95 28.82
N LYS A 140 -17.52 -6.66 28.54
CA LYS A 140 -16.48 -5.75 28.01
C LYS A 140 -15.61 -5.16 29.13
N GLU A 141 -14.41 -5.72 29.34
CA GLU A 141 -13.42 -5.26 30.34
C GLU A 141 -13.02 -3.78 30.19
N ARG A 142 -12.99 -3.27 28.95
CA ARG A 142 -12.64 -1.89 28.61
C ARG A 142 -13.68 -1.31 27.65
N LEU A 143 -13.95 -0.01 27.76
CA LEU A 143 -14.75 0.71 26.77
C LEU A 143 -13.87 1.14 25.60
N LEU A 144 -14.05 0.49 24.45
CA LEU A 144 -13.27 0.72 23.23
C LEU A 144 -14.20 1.13 22.07
N ASN A 145 -13.71 1.99 21.17
CA ASN A 145 -14.51 2.63 20.13
C ASN A 145 -13.74 2.71 18.80
N VAL A 146 -14.39 2.40 17.67
CA VAL A 146 -13.82 2.57 16.32
C VAL A 146 -14.58 3.66 15.57
N ILE A 147 -13.89 4.75 15.28
CA ILE A 147 -14.43 5.91 14.54
C ILE A 147 -13.69 6.19 13.22
N SER A 148 -12.57 5.52 12.98
CA SER A 148 -11.54 5.86 11.98
C SER A 148 -11.41 4.85 10.82
N LEU A 149 -12.26 3.81 10.75
CA LEU A 149 -12.17 2.78 9.71
C LEU A 149 -12.65 3.32 8.35
N GLU A 150 -11.71 3.89 7.59
CA GLU A 150 -11.87 4.20 6.17
C GLU A 150 -11.86 2.90 5.34
N PHE A 151 -12.82 2.76 4.42
CA PHE A 151 -13.07 1.50 3.71
C PHE A 151 -13.18 1.60 2.17
N SER A 152 -12.84 2.73 1.55
CA SER A 152 -12.62 2.77 0.10
C SER A 152 -11.56 1.75 -0.34
N HIS A 153 -11.72 1.23 -1.56
CA HIS A 153 -10.94 0.13 -2.15
C HIS A 153 -11.10 -1.24 -1.46
N THR A 154 -12.04 -1.38 -0.51
CA THR A 154 -12.43 -2.69 0.08
C THR A 154 -13.70 -3.26 -0.57
N ARG A 155 -14.16 -4.45 -0.16
CA ARG A 155 -15.46 -4.97 -0.61
C ARG A 155 -16.64 -4.13 -0.08
N LEU A 156 -16.48 -3.45 1.06
CA LEU A 156 -17.52 -2.68 1.74
C LEU A 156 -17.96 -1.45 0.93
N GLU A 157 -17.04 -0.85 0.18
CA GLU A 157 -17.30 0.33 -0.65
C GLU A 157 -18.47 0.14 -1.61
N ASN A 158 -18.64 -1.07 -2.15
CA ASN A 158 -19.71 -1.36 -3.10
C ASN A 158 -21.12 -1.24 -2.46
N TYR A 159 -21.24 -1.38 -1.14
CA TYR A 159 -22.51 -1.30 -0.41
C TYR A 159 -22.88 0.11 0.02
N VAL A 160 -21.92 1.05 0.03
CA VAL A 160 -22.10 2.40 0.56
C VAL A 160 -21.81 3.47 -0.50
N GLN A 161 -22.85 4.24 -0.83
CA GLN A 161 -22.79 5.36 -1.75
C GLN A 161 -23.18 6.62 -0.99
N ALA A 162 -22.24 7.57 -0.86
CA ALA A 162 -22.47 8.83 -0.18
C ALA A 162 -23.66 9.61 -0.79
N PRO A 163 -24.35 10.46 0.00
CA PRO A 163 -25.51 11.22 -0.48
C PRO A 163 -25.22 12.00 -1.76
N ARG A 164 -26.22 12.14 -2.64
CA ARG A 164 -26.10 12.77 -3.96
C ARG A 164 -25.41 14.14 -3.88
N ILE A 165 -25.80 14.97 -2.92
CA ILE A 165 -25.25 16.31 -2.74
C ILE A 165 -23.75 16.30 -2.43
N VAL A 166 -23.26 15.34 -1.65
CA VAL A 166 -21.83 15.22 -1.28
C VAL A 166 -21.03 14.92 -2.54
N ARG A 167 -21.48 13.96 -3.36
CA ARG A 167 -20.86 13.61 -4.65
C ARG A 167 -20.92 14.72 -5.70
N GLN A 168 -21.68 15.79 -5.46
CA GLN A 168 -21.75 16.97 -6.34
C GLN A 168 -20.84 18.12 -5.89
N ILE A 169 -20.34 18.13 -4.65
CA ILE A 169 -19.59 19.28 -4.08
C ILE A 169 -18.27 18.90 -3.40
N ASP A 170 -18.04 17.63 -3.09
CA ASP A 170 -16.79 17.14 -2.51
C ASP A 170 -15.61 17.39 -3.45
N TRP A 171 -14.61 18.11 -2.95
CA TRP A 171 -13.37 18.38 -3.68
C TRP A 171 -12.60 17.11 -4.08
N VAL A 172 -12.75 15.99 -3.35
CA VAL A 172 -12.11 14.71 -3.70
C VAL A 172 -12.75 14.04 -4.93
N ASP A 173 -13.95 14.45 -5.35
CA ASP A 173 -14.63 14.00 -6.58
C ASP A 173 -14.64 15.08 -7.69
N THR A 174 -14.66 16.36 -7.32
CA THR A 174 -14.82 17.50 -8.25
C THR A 174 -13.51 18.20 -8.64
N VAL A 175 -12.49 18.15 -7.77
CA VAL A 175 -11.25 18.94 -7.88
C VAL A 175 -10.01 18.07 -8.06
N TRP A 176 -9.84 17.01 -7.27
CA TRP A 176 -8.60 16.20 -7.27
C TRP A 176 -8.33 15.51 -8.63
N PRO A 177 -7.07 15.44 -9.11
CA PRO A 177 -6.73 14.76 -10.36
C PRO A 177 -7.14 13.28 -10.36
N ARG A 178 -8.12 12.93 -11.22
CA ARG A 178 -8.73 11.59 -11.25
C ARG A 178 -7.72 10.47 -11.48
N HIS A 179 -6.71 10.70 -12.33
CA HIS A 179 -5.71 9.68 -12.62
C HIS A 179 -4.89 9.26 -11.38
N LEU A 180 -4.74 10.12 -10.36
CA LEU A 180 -4.09 9.78 -9.09
C LEU A 180 -5.04 8.94 -8.23
N LYS A 181 -6.32 9.31 -8.19
CA LYS A 181 -7.39 8.57 -7.51
C LYS A 181 -7.59 7.16 -8.08
N ASP A 182 -7.55 7.03 -9.41
CA ASP A 182 -7.63 5.76 -10.15
C ASP A 182 -6.36 4.90 -10.02
N GLN A 183 -5.21 5.52 -9.71
CA GLN A 183 -3.96 4.80 -9.40
C GLN A 183 -3.90 4.27 -7.96
N GLN A 184 -4.74 4.76 -7.04
CA GLN A 184 -4.82 4.19 -5.70
C GLN A 184 -5.31 2.74 -5.78
N THR A 185 -4.53 1.82 -5.20
CA THR A 185 -4.88 0.39 -5.21
C THR A 185 -4.79 -0.30 -3.86
N GLU A 186 -4.06 0.28 -2.90
CA GLU A 186 -3.99 -0.18 -1.51
C GLU A 186 -5.11 0.47 -0.68
N SER A 187 -5.75 -0.32 0.18
CA SER A 187 -6.94 0.09 0.96
C SER A 187 -6.61 0.64 2.35
N THR A 188 -5.34 0.67 2.74
CA THR A 188 -4.81 1.33 3.95
C THR A 188 -4.76 2.86 3.78
N ASN A 189 -4.56 3.59 4.88
CA ASN A 189 -4.42 5.06 4.93
C ASN A 189 -3.00 5.45 5.40
N ALA A 190 -1.97 4.72 4.99
CA ALA A 190 -0.59 5.15 5.19
C ALA A 190 -0.30 6.33 4.27
N LEU A 191 0.13 7.47 4.82
CA LEU A 191 0.32 8.72 4.07
C LEU A 191 1.29 8.54 2.89
N ASP A 192 2.34 7.75 3.07
CA ASP A 192 3.38 7.48 2.05
C ASP A 192 2.88 6.64 0.86
N ASP A 193 1.81 5.85 1.04
CA ASP A 193 1.22 4.96 0.03
C ASP A 193 -0.04 5.57 -0.65
N MET A 194 -0.31 6.87 -0.41
CA MET A 194 -1.62 7.47 -0.69
C MET A 194 -1.56 8.55 -1.78
N MET A 195 -2.32 8.34 -2.86
CA MET A 195 -2.36 9.18 -4.07
C MET A 195 -3.50 10.22 -4.08
N TYR A 196 -4.42 10.17 -3.10
CA TYR A 196 -5.49 11.16 -2.93
C TYR A 196 -6.01 11.17 -1.48
N PRO A 197 -6.70 12.22 -1.00
CA PRO A 197 -7.25 12.25 0.37
C PRO A 197 -8.32 11.17 0.61
N LYS A 198 -7.92 10.03 1.20
CA LYS A 198 -8.84 8.93 1.56
C LYS A 198 -9.61 9.24 2.84
N VAL A 199 -10.68 10.03 2.71
CA VAL A 199 -11.53 10.47 3.85
C VAL A 199 -13.04 10.38 3.58
N GLN A 200 -13.44 9.89 2.39
CA GLN A 200 -14.83 9.97 1.91
C GLN A 200 -15.79 8.95 2.53
N LYS A 201 -15.31 7.84 3.11
CA LYS A 201 -16.14 6.67 3.51
C LYS A 201 -15.63 6.01 4.80
N TYR A 202 -16.21 6.38 5.94
CA TYR A 202 -15.93 5.84 7.27
C TYR A 202 -17.03 4.90 7.76
N CYS A 203 -16.63 3.79 8.37
CA CYS A 203 -17.51 2.87 9.09
C CYS A 203 -17.20 2.99 10.59
N LEU A 204 -18.16 3.48 11.38
CA LEU A 204 -17.99 3.66 12.81
C LEU A 204 -18.73 2.54 13.55
N MET A 205 -18.06 1.96 14.53
CA MET A 205 -18.52 0.84 15.34
C MET A 205 -18.26 1.22 16.80
N SER A 206 -19.32 1.42 17.57
CA SER A 206 -19.20 1.87 18.96
C SER A 206 -20.15 1.08 19.85
N VAL A 207 -19.63 0.66 21.00
CA VAL A 207 -20.39 -0.06 22.01
C VAL A 207 -21.11 0.92 22.95
N LYS A 208 -22.13 0.45 23.67
CA LYS A 208 -22.84 1.21 24.70
C LYS A 208 -21.85 1.82 25.71
N GLY A 209 -22.05 3.09 26.06
CA GLY A 209 -21.20 3.84 26.97
C GLY A 209 -20.05 4.60 26.30
N CYS A 210 -19.73 4.33 25.02
CA CYS A 210 -18.66 5.03 24.33
C CYS A 210 -18.91 6.53 24.21
N TYR A 211 -17.93 7.33 24.63
CA TYR A 211 -17.90 8.78 24.51
C TYR A 211 -16.63 9.23 23.78
N THR A 212 -16.80 10.13 22.82
CA THR A 212 -15.73 10.90 22.17
C THR A 212 -15.95 12.36 22.56
N ASP A 213 -14.94 12.97 23.16
CA ASP A 213 -15.00 14.32 23.73
C ASP A 213 -15.10 15.42 22.65
N PHE A 214 -15.24 16.68 23.06
CA PHE A 214 -15.41 17.82 22.17
C PHE A 214 -14.23 17.99 21.21
N HIS A 215 -14.50 17.91 19.92
CA HIS A 215 -13.52 18.07 18.84
C HIS A 215 -14.13 18.80 17.64
N ILE A 216 -13.30 19.10 16.64
CA ILE A 216 -13.69 19.60 15.32
C ILE A 216 -13.15 18.61 14.28
N ASP A 217 -13.92 18.30 13.24
CA ASP A 217 -13.44 17.46 12.14
C ASP A 217 -12.22 18.07 11.41
N PHE A 218 -11.30 17.21 11.01
CA PHE A 218 -9.95 17.59 10.54
C PHE A 218 -9.97 18.43 9.25
N GLY A 219 -9.11 19.45 9.18
CA GLY A 219 -9.12 20.46 8.12
C GLY A 219 -10.43 21.27 8.02
N GLY A 220 -11.32 21.16 9.00
CA GLY A 220 -12.66 21.73 8.97
C GLY A 220 -13.58 21.07 7.94
N THR A 221 -13.44 19.77 7.68
CA THR A 221 -14.41 19.06 6.83
C THR A 221 -15.84 19.19 7.35
N SER A 222 -16.78 19.14 6.42
CA SER A 222 -18.16 18.79 6.75
C SER A 222 -18.29 17.26 6.75
N VAL A 223 -19.15 16.72 7.61
CA VAL A 223 -19.39 15.28 7.73
C VAL A 223 -20.86 14.93 7.47
N TRP A 224 -21.08 13.85 6.73
CA TRP A 224 -22.37 13.16 6.65
C TRP A 224 -22.32 11.88 7.48
N TYR A 225 -23.42 11.54 8.17
CA TYR A 225 -23.45 10.53 9.22
C TYR A 225 -24.79 9.78 9.22
N HIS A 226 -24.81 8.48 8.95
CA HIS A 226 -26.03 7.67 8.84
C HIS A 226 -26.03 6.49 9.82
N ILE A 227 -26.99 6.48 10.75
CA ILE A 227 -27.15 5.40 11.73
C ILE A 227 -27.79 4.19 11.05
N LEU A 228 -27.04 3.11 10.84
CA LEU A 228 -27.62 1.85 10.35
C LEU A 228 -28.34 1.10 11.49
N ARG A 229 -27.73 1.09 12.68
CA ARG A 229 -28.22 0.38 13.88
C ARG A 229 -27.74 1.10 15.14
N GLY A 230 -28.50 0.97 16.23
CA GLY A 230 -28.24 1.64 17.50
C GLY A 230 -28.70 3.09 17.48
N ALA A 231 -28.10 3.92 18.34
CA ALA A 231 -28.36 5.35 18.43
C ALA A 231 -27.09 6.13 18.81
N LYS A 232 -27.12 7.46 18.63
CA LYS A 232 -26.10 8.40 19.09
C LYS A 232 -26.73 9.62 19.77
N VAL A 233 -25.99 10.24 20.68
CA VAL A 233 -26.29 11.58 21.19
C VAL A 233 -25.12 12.49 20.85
N PHE A 234 -25.39 13.63 20.23
CA PHE A 234 -24.41 14.66 19.90
C PHE A 234 -24.63 15.88 20.80
N TRP A 235 -23.57 16.52 21.26
CA TRP A 235 -23.60 17.91 21.74
C TRP A 235 -22.92 18.80 20.71
N LEU A 236 -23.57 19.86 20.26
CA LEU A 236 -23.15 20.70 19.14
C LEU A 236 -22.99 22.16 19.56
N ILE A 237 -21.85 22.77 19.20
CA ILE A 237 -21.50 24.15 19.52
C ILE A 237 -21.17 24.90 18.22
N PRO A 238 -21.83 26.04 17.93
CA PRO A 238 -21.64 26.74 16.67
C PRO A 238 -20.22 27.35 16.57
N PRO A 239 -19.59 27.34 15.38
CA PRO A 239 -18.26 27.90 15.14
C PRO A 239 -18.28 29.43 15.07
N THR A 240 -18.52 30.07 16.21
CA THR A 240 -18.28 31.50 16.40
C THR A 240 -16.81 31.72 16.77
N GLU A 241 -16.25 32.88 16.43
CA GLU A 241 -14.87 33.23 16.79
C GLU A 241 -14.64 33.15 18.32
N LYS A 242 -15.64 33.55 19.12
CA LYS A 242 -15.68 33.38 20.58
C LYS A 242 -15.54 31.91 21.00
N ASN A 243 -16.31 31.00 20.38
CA ASN A 243 -16.29 29.58 20.72
C ASN A 243 -14.99 28.89 20.26
N LEU A 244 -14.46 29.26 19.09
CA LEU A 244 -13.17 28.73 18.61
C LEU A 244 -12.01 29.16 19.52
N GLN A 245 -11.98 30.42 19.96
CA GLN A 245 -10.97 30.88 20.93
C GLN A 245 -11.13 30.25 22.33
N LEU A 246 -12.35 29.88 22.74
CA LEU A 246 -12.57 29.10 23.96
C LEU A 246 -12.08 27.65 23.79
N TYR A 247 -12.34 27.04 22.63
CA TYR A 247 -11.87 25.69 22.29
C TYR A 247 -10.34 25.60 22.25
N GLU A 248 -9.66 26.52 21.56
CA GLU A 248 -8.19 26.63 21.56
C GLU A 248 -7.62 26.69 22.98
N LYS A 249 -8.21 27.54 23.85
CA LYS A 249 -7.79 27.69 25.25
C LYS A 249 -8.07 26.43 26.09
N TRP A 250 -9.18 25.73 25.84
CA TRP A 250 -9.54 24.50 26.53
C TRP A 250 -8.59 23.35 26.13
N VAL A 251 -8.35 23.12 24.84
CA VAL A 251 -7.36 22.14 24.35
C VAL A 251 -5.96 22.43 24.92
N LEU A 252 -5.49 23.67 24.82
CA LEU A 252 -4.17 24.08 25.33
C LEU A 252 -4.07 24.11 26.86
N SER A 253 -5.16 23.96 27.60
CA SER A 253 -5.16 23.90 29.07
C SER A 253 -4.77 22.53 29.64
N GLY A 254 -4.94 21.46 28.86
CA GLY A 254 -4.80 20.08 29.30
C GLY A 254 -5.91 19.56 30.23
N LYS A 255 -6.94 20.37 30.57
CA LYS A 255 -8.03 20.02 31.49
C LYS A 255 -9.25 19.37 30.82
N GLN A 256 -9.02 18.62 29.74
CA GLN A 256 -10.10 18.06 28.92
C GLN A 256 -10.87 16.96 29.68
N SER A 257 -10.17 16.14 30.45
CA SER A 257 -10.72 15.17 31.42
C SER A 257 -11.63 15.79 32.48
N ASP A 258 -11.39 17.06 32.83
CA ASP A 258 -11.94 17.68 34.03
C ASP A 258 -13.16 18.54 33.72
N VAL A 259 -13.18 19.18 32.54
CA VAL A 259 -14.14 20.24 32.18
C VAL A 259 -14.90 19.87 30.91
N PHE A 260 -16.18 19.53 31.07
CA PHE A 260 -17.12 19.36 29.95
C PHE A 260 -17.24 20.68 29.17
N PHE A 261 -16.63 20.76 27.99
CA PHE A 261 -16.50 22.03 27.25
C PHE A 261 -17.86 22.69 26.93
N GLY A 262 -18.91 21.90 26.72
CA GLY A 262 -20.28 22.37 26.53
C GLY A 262 -20.86 23.21 27.69
N ASP A 263 -20.30 23.11 28.90
CA ASP A 263 -20.69 23.98 30.01
C ASP A 263 -20.00 25.36 29.99
N THR A 264 -18.90 25.50 29.25
CA THR A 264 -18.10 26.75 29.18
C THR A 264 -18.62 27.74 28.13
N VAL A 265 -19.50 27.29 27.25
CA VAL A 265 -20.08 28.07 26.16
C VAL A 265 -21.51 28.52 26.46
N GLU A 266 -21.93 29.56 25.76
CA GLU A 266 -23.23 30.23 25.89
C GLU A 266 -24.39 29.39 25.32
N LYS A 267 -24.13 28.63 24.24
CA LYS A 267 -25.11 27.75 23.59
C LYS A 267 -24.45 26.43 23.18
N CYS A 268 -25.01 25.32 23.65
CA CYS A 268 -24.59 23.96 23.34
C CYS A 268 -25.84 23.09 23.19
N ILE A 269 -26.02 22.43 22.04
CA ILE A 269 -27.28 21.80 21.64
C ILE A 269 -27.16 20.28 21.72
N ARG A 270 -28.00 19.61 22.50
CA ARG A 270 -28.09 18.14 22.55
C ARG A 270 -29.03 17.62 21.44
N VAL A 271 -28.57 16.63 20.68
CA VAL A 271 -29.28 16.06 19.52
C VAL A 271 -29.24 14.53 19.60
N HIS A 272 -30.41 13.89 19.45
CA HIS A 272 -30.54 12.43 19.50
C HIS A 272 -30.75 11.86 18.09
N LEU A 273 -29.88 10.93 17.66
CA LEU A 273 -29.97 10.25 16.38
C LEU A 273 -30.33 8.78 16.58
N GLN A 274 -31.34 8.30 15.86
CA GLN A 274 -31.83 6.92 15.89
C GLN A 274 -31.53 6.20 14.57
N ALA A 275 -31.66 4.87 14.55
CA ALA A 275 -31.47 4.07 13.33
C ALA A 275 -32.36 4.57 12.17
N GLY A 276 -31.77 4.72 10.98
CA GLY A 276 -32.41 5.32 9.80
C GLY A 276 -32.14 6.82 9.63
N HIS A 277 -31.83 7.55 10.71
CA HIS A 277 -31.51 8.98 10.62
C HIS A 277 -30.22 9.20 9.83
N THR A 278 -30.22 10.25 9.00
CA THR A 278 -29.03 10.81 8.36
C THR A 278 -28.82 12.23 8.88
N PHE A 279 -27.62 12.52 9.34
CA PHE A 279 -27.24 13.80 9.93
C PHE A 279 -26.07 14.41 9.16
N PHE A 280 -26.06 15.73 9.03
CA PHE A 280 -25.02 16.49 8.35
C PHE A 280 -24.52 17.59 9.30
N ILE A 281 -23.21 17.59 9.59
CA ILE A 281 -22.55 18.62 10.38
C ILE A 281 -21.74 19.50 9.43
N PRO A 282 -21.93 20.84 9.43
CA PRO A 282 -21.14 21.75 8.59
C PRO A 282 -19.75 21.98 9.17
N THR A 283 -18.81 22.37 8.29
CA THR A 283 -17.46 22.85 8.62
C THR A 283 -17.37 23.61 9.95
N GLY A 284 -16.47 23.12 10.82
CA GLY A 284 -15.99 23.82 12.01
C GLY A 284 -16.83 23.66 13.27
N TRP A 285 -18.02 23.04 13.21
CA TRP A 285 -18.86 22.82 14.38
C TRP A 285 -18.15 21.94 15.42
N ILE A 286 -17.92 22.50 16.61
CA ILE A 286 -17.30 21.79 17.73
C ILE A 286 -18.34 20.84 18.31
N HIS A 287 -18.02 19.56 18.45
CA HIS A 287 -18.99 18.57 18.90
C HIS A 287 -18.40 17.41 19.71
N ALA A 288 -19.20 16.85 20.61
CA ALA A 288 -18.92 15.63 21.35
C ALA A 288 -20.02 14.58 21.08
N VAL A 289 -19.69 13.29 21.20
CA VAL A 289 -20.56 12.18 20.80
C VAL A 289 -20.63 11.09 21.87
N TYR A 290 -21.84 10.73 22.30
CA TYR A 290 -22.11 9.60 23.19
C TYR A 290 -22.89 8.48 22.49
N THR A 291 -22.66 7.25 22.94
CA THR A 291 -23.25 6.02 22.40
C THR A 291 -24.17 5.35 23.43
N PRO A 292 -25.49 5.62 23.42
CA PRO A 292 -26.45 5.01 24.35
C PRO A 292 -26.69 3.52 24.10
N SER A 293 -26.40 3.00 22.91
CA SER A 293 -26.55 1.59 22.54
C SER A 293 -25.58 1.18 21.42
N ASP A 294 -25.21 -0.10 21.41
CA ASP A 294 -24.32 -0.72 20.42
C ASP A 294 -24.72 -0.36 18.98
N SER A 295 -23.83 0.34 18.28
CA SER A 295 -24.14 1.12 17.09
C SER A 295 -23.21 0.84 15.93
N LEU A 296 -23.80 0.81 14.74
CA LEU A 296 -23.10 0.69 13.46
C LEU A 296 -23.54 1.84 12.55
N VAL A 297 -22.58 2.62 12.07
CA VAL A 297 -22.79 3.87 11.35
C VAL A 297 -21.93 3.89 10.08
N PHE A 298 -22.46 4.49 9.03
CA PHE A 298 -21.69 4.89 7.86
C PHE A 298 -21.67 6.40 7.72
N GLY A 299 -20.51 6.98 7.44
CA GLY A 299 -20.35 8.41 7.23
C GLY A 299 -19.19 8.74 6.31
N GLY A 300 -18.85 10.02 6.21
CA GLY A 300 -17.73 10.48 5.37
C GLY A 300 -17.48 11.97 5.52
N ASN A 301 -16.19 12.33 5.48
CA ASN A 301 -15.71 13.71 5.59
C ASN A 301 -15.44 14.28 4.18
N PHE A 302 -15.81 15.54 3.94
CA PHE A 302 -15.66 16.22 2.65
C PHE A 302 -15.38 17.72 2.82
N LEU A 303 -14.61 18.28 1.89
CA LEU A 303 -14.40 19.74 1.75
C LEU A 303 -15.25 20.26 0.58
N HIS A 304 -15.75 21.50 0.69
CA HIS A 304 -16.64 22.08 -0.31
C HIS A 304 -16.53 23.61 -0.40
N GLN A 305 -16.91 24.16 -1.55
CA GLN A 305 -16.76 25.57 -1.88
C GLN A 305 -17.56 26.53 -0.98
N PHE A 306 -18.68 26.07 -0.40
CA PHE A 306 -19.50 26.89 0.51
C PHE A 306 -18.93 27.03 1.95
N GLY A 307 -17.82 26.36 2.28
CA GLY A 307 -17.25 26.33 3.64
C GLY A 307 -15.86 26.97 3.78
N ILE A 308 -15.27 27.47 2.68
CA ILE A 308 -13.83 27.72 2.53
C ILE A 308 -13.20 28.53 3.68
N GLU A 309 -13.73 29.71 4.01
CA GLU A 309 -13.14 30.58 5.03
C GLU A 309 -13.02 29.88 6.40
N LYS A 310 -14.04 29.07 6.74
CA LYS A 310 -14.05 28.29 7.97
C LYS A 310 -13.12 27.08 7.89
N GLN A 311 -13.04 26.39 6.75
CA GLN A 311 -12.06 25.29 6.55
C GLN A 311 -10.62 25.79 6.80
N LEU A 312 -10.28 26.96 6.25
CA LEU A 312 -8.98 27.61 6.45
C LEU A 312 -8.77 28.03 7.93
N LYS A 313 -9.80 28.58 8.58
CA LYS A 313 -9.75 28.90 10.02
C LYS A 313 -9.51 27.65 10.88
N ILE A 314 -10.14 26.51 10.58
CA ILE A 314 -9.88 25.27 11.34
C ILE A 314 -8.47 24.74 11.08
N ALA A 315 -7.94 24.80 9.86
CA ALA A 315 -6.53 24.46 9.60
C ALA A 315 -5.55 25.36 10.41
N GLN A 316 -5.90 26.62 10.67
CA GLN A 316 -5.15 27.49 11.59
C GLN A 316 -5.31 27.06 13.06
N VAL A 317 -6.51 26.65 13.49
CA VAL A 317 -6.75 26.08 14.83
C VAL A 317 -5.90 24.81 15.04
N GLU A 318 -5.78 23.93 14.04
CA GLU A 318 -4.93 22.73 14.07
C GLU A 318 -3.43 23.07 14.21
N ASP A 319 -2.97 24.19 13.63
CA ASP A 319 -1.60 24.69 13.77
C ASP A 319 -1.35 25.32 15.15
N VAL A 320 -2.32 26.06 15.71
CA VAL A 320 -2.25 26.63 17.06
C VAL A 320 -2.29 25.54 18.15
N THR A 321 -3.18 24.57 18.00
CA THR A 321 -3.34 23.43 18.95
C THR A 321 -2.33 22.30 18.72
N LYS A 322 -1.56 22.34 17.62
CA LYS A 322 -0.47 21.41 17.27
C LYS A 322 -0.92 19.96 17.01
N VAL A 323 -2.08 19.81 16.36
CA VAL A 323 -2.60 18.49 15.93
C VAL A 323 -1.54 17.75 15.08
N PRO A 324 -1.13 16.52 15.44
CA PRO A 324 -0.12 15.76 14.70
C PRO A 324 -0.54 15.44 13.26
N GLN A 325 0.44 15.35 12.35
CA GLN A 325 0.18 15.19 10.91
C GLN A 325 -0.61 13.92 10.54
N LYS A 326 -0.58 12.85 11.35
CA LYS A 326 -1.43 11.64 11.17
C LYS A 326 -2.93 11.96 11.22
N PHE A 327 -3.34 12.98 11.97
CA PHE A 327 -4.74 13.30 12.26
C PHE A 327 -5.28 14.53 11.51
N ARG A 328 -4.46 15.17 10.65
CA ARG A 328 -4.88 16.30 9.82
C ARG A 328 -5.43 15.83 8.47
N TYR A 329 -6.15 16.72 7.78
CA TYR A 329 -6.61 16.46 6.41
C TYR A 329 -5.41 16.19 5.47
N PRO A 330 -5.32 15.03 4.81
CA PRO A 330 -4.21 14.71 3.92
C PRO A 330 -4.18 15.61 2.68
N PHE A 331 -3.01 16.11 2.30
CA PHE A 331 -2.81 16.96 1.12
C PHE A 331 -3.71 18.21 1.09
N PHE A 332 -3.97 18.81 2.26
CA PHE A 332 -4.88 19.96 2.39
C PHE A 332 -4.45 21.16 1.53
N THR A 333 -3.18 21.57 1.62
CA THR A 333 -2.66 22.74 0.90
C THR A 333 -2.60 22.48 -0.62
N GLU A 334 -2.23 21.27 -1.01
CA GLU A 334 -2.23 20.75 -2.37
C GLU A 334 -3.65 20.79 -2.97
N MET A 335 -4.67 20.40 -2.19
CA MET A 335 -6.06 20.52 -2.60
C MET A 335 -6.46 21.98 -2.87
N LEU A 336 -6.02 22.93 -2.04
CA LEU A 336 -6.30 24.37 -2.27
C LEU A 336 -5.76 24.85 -3.63
N TRP A 337 -4.55 24.42 -4.02
CA TRP A 337 -3.99 24.73 -5.34
C TRP A 337 -4.84 24.17 -6.49
N TYR A 338 -5.32 22.93 -6.37
CA TYR A 338 -6.23 22.35 -7.35
C TYR A 338 -7.60 23.07 -7.37
N VAL A 339 -8.14 23.53 -6.22
CA VAL A 339 -9.38 24.34 -6.19
C VAL A 339 -9.20 25.61 -7.02
N LEU A 340 -8.08 26.31 -6.85
CA LEU A 340 -7.77 27.52 -7.62
C LEU A 340 -7.68 27.25 -9.13
N ASP A 341 -6.93 26.23 -9.56
CA ASP A 341 -6.84 25.85 -10.98
C ASP A 341 -8.21 25.50 -11.55
N ARG A 342 -9.01 24.72 -10.82
CA ARG A 342 -10.30 24.23 -11.33
C ARG A 342 -11.34 25.35 -11.49
N TYR A 343 -11.31 26.40 -10.66
CA TYR A 343 -12.11 27.62 -10.88
C TYR A 343 -11.59 28.45 -12.06
N VAL A 344 -10.28 28.65 -12.20
CA VAL A 344 -9.68 29.35 -13.37
C VAL A 344 -9.95 28.60 -14.68
N SER A 345 -9.92 27.26 -14.65
CA SER A 345 -10.30 26.40 -15.77
C SER A 345 -11.78 26.53 -16.11
N ALA A 346 -12.67 26.45 -15.13
CA ALA A 346 -14.11 26.53 -15.36
C ALA A 346 -14.61 27.89 -15.87
N LEU A 347 -13.94 29.00 -15.49
CA LEU A 347 -14.42 30.37 -15.76
C LEU A 347 -13.58 31.12 -16.81
N LEU A 348 -12.26 30.94 -16.85
CA LEU A 348 -11.37 31.60 -17.81
C LEU A 348 -10.93 30.69 -18.97
N GLY A 349 -11.28 29.40 -18.94
CA GLY A 349 -10.89 28.41 -19.96
C GLY A 349 -9.40 28.07 -19.99
N ARG A 350 -8.66 28.39 -18.92
CA ARG A 350 -7.21 28.16 -18.78
C ARG A 350 -6.94 27.13 -17.70
N SER A 351 -6.05 26.17 -17.94
CA SER A 351 -5.50 25.33 -16.87
C SER A 351 -3.99 25.54 -16.79
N HIS A 352 -3.50 25.60 -15.56
CA HIS A 352 -2.09 25.72 -15.19
C HIS A 352 -1.48 24.35 -14.87
N LEU A 353 -2.26 23.26 -15.00
CA LEU A 353 -1.78 21.88 -14.90
C LEU A 353 -1.03 21.46 -16.17
N ALA A 354 -0.04 20.58 -16.02
CA ALA A 354 0.71 20.00 -17.12
C ALA A 354 -0.20 19.25 -18.12
N PRO A 355 0.11 19.25 -19.44
CA PRO A 355 -0.75 18.70 -20.49
C PRO A 355 -0.75 17.16 -20.57
N GLU A 356 -1.19 16.50 -19.51
CA GLU A 356 -1.20 15.04 -19.36
C GLU A 356 -2.41 14.34 -20.00
N GLY A 357 -2.59 14.50 -21.31
CA GLY A 357 -3.52 13.69 -22.12
C GLY A 357 -5.01 13.77 -21.74
N GLN A 358 -5.39 14.68 -20.83
CA GLN A 358 -6.78 14.97 -20.50
C GLN A 358 -7.46 15.70 -21.66
N SER A 359 -8.79 15.75 -21.63
CA SER A 359 -9.60 16.48 -22.62
C SER A 359 -9.13 17.93 -22.77
N THR A 360 -9.27 18.48 -23.98
CA THR A 360 -9.12 19.92 -24.26
C THR A 360 -9.69 20.76 -23.12
N PRO A 361 -9.00 21.83 -22.68
CA PRO A 361 -9.50 22.68 -21.61
C PRO A 361 -10.93 23.16 -21.96
N PRO A 362 -11.84 23.22 -20.98
CA PRO A 362 -13.20 23.63 -21.24
C PRO A 362 -13.18 25.01 -21.90
N SER A 363 -13.87 25.14 -23.04
CA SER A 363 -14.08 26.45 -23.65
C SER A 363 -14.68 27.40 -22.60
N PRO A 364 -14.20 28.66 -22.48
CA PRO A 364 -14.76 29.60 -21.52
C PRO A 364 -16.27 29.72 -21.74
N PRO A 365 -17.07 29.88 -20.67
CA PRO A 365 -18.52 29.91 -20.77
C PRO A 365 -18.96 31.06 -21.69
N LYS A 366 -19.95 30.79 -22.56
CA LYS A 366 -20.47 31.77 -23.53
C LYS A 366 -21.20 32.95 -22.87
N GLU A 367 -21.59 32.78 -21.62
CA GLU A 367 -22.36 33.71 -20.81
C GLU A 367 -21.67 33.85 -19.44
N HIS A 368 -21.82 35.01 -18.80
CA HIS A 368 -21.18 35.29 -17.52
C HIS A 368 -21.80 34.44 -16.39
N VAL A 369 -20.98 33.61 -15.75
CA VAL A 369 -21.40 32.74 -14.65
C VAL A 369 -21.29 33.47 -13.32
N HIS A 370 -22.40 33.79 -12.68
CA HIS A 370 -22.37 34.44 -11.37
C HIS A 370 -22.01 33.46 -10.24
N LEU A 371 -21.09 33.87 -9.35
CA LEU A 371 -20.63 33.14 -8.17
C LEU A 371 -21.42 33.52 -6.91
N THR A 372 -21.55 32.58 -5.98
CA THR A 372 -22.07 32.89 -4.64
C THR A 372 -21.00 33.63 -3.82
N GLN A 373 -21.44 34.48 -2.88
CA GLN A 373 -20.53 35.26 -2.04
C GLN A 373 -19.53 34.37 -1.27
N ASN A 374 -19.97 33.18 -0.86
CA ASN A 374 -19.15 32.19 -0.16
C ASN A 374 -17.98 31.69 -1.03
N GLU A 375 -18.22 31.47 -2.33
CA GLU A 375 -17.20 31.05 -3.29
C GLU A 375 -16.21 32.18 -3.58
N LEU A 376 -16.71 33.40 -3.84
CA LEU A 376 -15.90 34.57 -4.15
C LEU A 376 -15.00 34.98 -2.98
N HIS A 377 -15.55 35.02 -1.75
CA HIS A 377 -14.77 35.23 -0.53
C HIS A 377 -13.79 34.07 -0.28
N GLY A 378 -14.23 32.83 -0.47
CA GLY A 378 -13.39 31.64 -0.32
C GLY A 378 -12.16 31.65 -1.22
N LEU A 379 -12.31 31.97 -2.51
CA LEU A 379 -11.19 32.08 -3.45
C LEU A 379 -10.17 33.15 -3.00
N LYS A 380 -10.65 34.30 -2.55
CA LYS A 380 -9.81 35.37 -1.97
C LYS A 380 -9.09 34.90 -0.70
N ALA A 381 -9.78 34.20 0.20
CA ALA A 381 -9.23 33.67 1.43
C ALA A 381 -8.15 32.60 1.18
N ILE A 382 -8.33 31.72 0.19
CA ILE A 382 -7.31 30.74 -0.22
C ILE A 382 -6.04 31.46 -0.68
N VAL A 383 -6.14 32.47 -1.54
CA VAL A 383 -4.97 33.22 -2.02
C VAL A 383 -4.25 33.94 -0.86
N MET A 384 -4.99 34.51 0.09
CA MET A 384 -4.41 35.13 1.29
C MET A 384 -3.70 34.10 2.18
N TYR A 385 -4.30 32.95 2.41
CA TYR A 385 -3.72 31.84 3.20
C TYR A 385 -2.44 31.29 2.56
N LEU A 386 -2.48 30.94 1.26
CA LEU A 386 -1.32 30.47 0.49
C LEU A 386 -0.21 31.54 0.38
N HIS A 387 -0.54 32.82 0.50
CA HIS A 387 0.45 33.89 0.59
C HIS A 387 1.17 33.91 1.95
N GLN A 388 0.41 33.78 3.04
CA GLN A 388 0.90 33.79 4.43
C GLN A 388 1.78 32.59 4.80
N LEU A 389 1.58 31.43 4.17
CA LEU A 389 2.40 30.23 4.43
C LEU A 389 3.89 30.45 4.09
N PRO A 390 4.85 29.97 4.91
CA PRO A 390 6.27 29.91 4.53
C PRO A 390 6.48 29.07 3.27
N ALA A 391 7.48 29.38 2.45
CA ALA A 391 7.72 28.71 1.15
C ALA A 391 7.76 27.16 1.26
N ALA A 392 8.44 26.63 2.27
CA ALA A 392 8.53 25.19 2.53
C ALA A 392 7.21 24.51 2.98
N ARG A 393 6.16 25.29 3.30
CA ARG A 393 4.80 24.80 3.64
C ARG A 393 3.76 25.11 2.56
N LYS A 394 4.15 25.69 1.42
CA LYS A 394 3.19 26.02 0.35
C LYS A 394 2.71 24.80 -0.43
N SER A 395 3.37 23.65 -0.34
CA SER A 395 3.01 22.38 -0.99
C SER A 395 2.39 22.56 -2.39
N VAL A 396 3.14 23.16 -3.31
CA VAL A 396 2.71 23.28 -4.70
C VAL A 396 2.73 21.88 -5.33
N PRO A 397 1.61 21.37 -5.89
CA PRO A 397 1.58 20.03 -6.46
C PRO A 397 2.47 19.90 -7.72
N GLU A 398 3.12 18.75 -7.90
CA GLU A 398 4.04 18.49 -9.03
C GLU A 398 3.39 18.68 -10.42
N LEU A 399 2.07 18.50 -10.52
CA LEU A 399 1.30 18.68 -11.76
C LEU A 399 1.10 20.15 -12.15
N LEU A 400 1.38 21.11 -11.26
CA LEU A 400 1.06 22.53 -11.43
C LEU A 400 2.28 23.30 -11.98
N SER A 401 2.18 23.73 -13.23
CA SER A 401 3.32 24.24 -14.00
C SER A 401 3.76 25.67 -13.66
N ASP A 402 2.83 26.58 -13.35
CA ASP A 402 3.13 27.94 -12.88
C ASP A 402 2.16 28.39 -11.76
N PRO A 403 2.56 28.30 -10.47
CA PRO A 403 1.74 28.76 -9.35
C PRO A 403 1.61 30.29 -9.28
N ILE A 404 2.48 31.06 -9.95
CA ILE A 404 2.47 32.53 -9.95
C ILE A 404 1.49 33.04 -11.01
N ALA A 405 1.47 32.43 -12.20
CA ALA A 405 0.46 32.71 -13.22
C ALA A 405 -0.95 32.31 -12.73
N LEU A 406 -1.09 31.17 -12.05
CA LEU A 406 -2.39 30.78 -11.47
C LEU A 406 -2.90 31.83 -10.47
N VAL A 407 -2.07 32.30 -9.53
CA VAL A 407 -2.48 33.34 -8.56
C VAL A 407 -2.81 34.68 -9.26
N ARG A 408 -2.21 34.97 -10.41
CA ARG A 408 -2.55 36.14 -11.25
C ARG A 408 -3.90 35.98 -11.95
N ASP A 409 -4.19 34.80 -12.50
CA ASP A 409 -5.48 34.49 -13.12
C ASP A 409 -6.61 34.46 -12.07
N VAL A 410 -6.37 33.92 -10.87
CA VAL A 410 -7.34 33.98 -9.75
C VAL A 410 -7.62 35.42 -9.32
N ARG A 411 -6.61 36.30 -9.28
CA ARG A 411 -6.83 37.73 -9.01
C ARG A 411 -7.72 38.36 -10.08
N THR A 412 -7.48 38.04 -11.36
CA THR A 412 -8.28 38.52 -12.49
C THR A 412 -9.74 38.03 -12.39
N LEU A 413 -9.93 36.77 -12.02
CA LEU A 413 -11.24 36.15 -11.76
C LEU A 413 -11.98 36.86 -10.61
N VAL A 414 -11.35 37.03 -9.44
CA VAL A 414 -11.96 37.73 -8.30
C VAL A 414 -12.34 39.17 -8.66
N GLU A 415 -11.56 39.85 -9.51
CA GLU A 415 -11.87 41.19 -10.00
C GLU A 415 -13.04 41.22 -11.00
N GLN A 416 -13.17 40.22 -11.88
CA GLN A 416 -14.29 40.10 -12.82
C GLN A 416 -15.61 39.77 -12.11
N HIS A 417 -15.57 38.89 -11.10
CA HIS A 417 -16.73 38.43 -10.36
C HIS A 417 -17.14 39.35 -9.18
N ARG A 418 -16.43 40.46 -8.97
CA ARG A 418 -16.63 41.39 -7.84
C ARG A 418 -18.03 42.03 -7.76
N HIS A 419 -18.82 41.98 -8.83
CA HIS A 419 -20.15 42.58 -8.96
C HIS A 419 -21.26 41.52 -9.24
N ASP A 420 -21.03 40.27 -8.82
CA ASP A 420 -21.92 39.14 -9.13
C ASP A 420 -23.30 39.19 -8.44
N LYS A 421 -24.34 39.02 -9.25
CA LYS A 421 -25.74 39.05 -8.82
C LYS A 421 -26.12 37.74 -8.12
N GLN A 422 -26.21 37.78 -6.80
CA GLN A 422 -26.44 36.58 -5.97
C GLN A 422 -27.70 35.78 -6.34
N HIS A 423 -28.76 36.40 -6.85
CA HIS A 423 -29.94 35.68 -7.32
C HIS A 423 -29.72 34.88 -8.62
N LEU A 424 -28.72 35.24 -9.44
CA LEU A 424 -28.33 34.51 -10.65
C LEU A 424 -27.26 33.43 -10.36
N ALA A 425 -26.58 33.50 -9.21
CA ALA A 425 -25.65 32.46 -8.76
C ALA A 425 -26.35 31.17 -8.29
N VAL A 426 -27.68 31.21 -8.06
CA VAL A 426 -28.49 30.05 -7.67
C VAL A 426 -28.90 29.25 -8.91
N THR A 427 -27.91 28.70 -9.61
CA THR A 427 -28.09 27.95 -10.88
C THR A 427 -28.61 26.53 -10.71
N GLY A 428 -28.56 25.97 -9.49
CA GLY A 428 -28.84 24.56 -9.20
C GLY A 428 -27.73 23.59 -9.65
N VAL A 429 -26.62 24.09 -10.20
CA VAL A 429 -25.51 23.30 -10.75
C VAL A 429 -24.18 23.86 -10.22
N PRO A 430 -23.27 23.04 -9.67
CA PRO A 430 -22.01 23.54 -9.13
C PRO A 430 -21.09 24.03 -10.26
N VAL A 431 -20.34 25.10 -10.00
CA VAL A 431 -19.31 25.63 -10.92
C VAL A 431 -18.22 24.58 -11.12
N LEU A 432 -17.76 23.98 -10.02
CA LEU A 432 -16.84 22.85 -10.01
C LEU A 432 -17.57 21.54 -10.37
N LYS A 433 -17.62 21.23 -11.66
CA LYS A 433 -18.22 19.98 -12.15
C LYS A 433 -17.26 18.79 -12.03
N GLY A 434 -17.76 17.70 -11.44
CA GLY A 434 -17.12 16.38 -11.47
C GLY A 434 -17.10 15.75 -12.87
N PRO A 435 -16.72 14.46 -13.01
CA PRO A 435 -16.99 13.73 -14.25
C PRO A 435 -18.49 13.67 -14.50
N GLU A 436 -18.92 13.81 -15.75
CA GLU A 436 -20.29 13.46 -16.11
C GLU A 436 -20.49 11.95 -15.92
N GLU A 437 -21.44 11.56 -15.06
CA GLU A 437 -22.08 10.24 -15.15
C GLU A 437 -22.82 10.23 -16.50
N THR A 438 -22.14 9.76 -17.56
CA THR A 438 -22.66 9.83 -18.93
C THR A 438 -24.00 9.08 -19.02
N ALA A 439 -25.09 9.84 -19.14
CA ALA A 439 -26.38 9.29 -19.55
C ALA A 439 -26.20 8.50 -20.86
N PRO A 440 -26.92 7.39 -21.07
CA PRO A 440 -26.69 6.51 -22.20
C PRO A 440 -27.09 7.19 -23.51
N ALA A 441 -26.12 7.86 -24.14
CA ALA A 441 -26.32 8.59 -25.39
C ALA A 441 -26.94 7.68 -26.47
N GLU A 442 -28.06 8.13 -27.03
CA GLU A 442 -28.83 7.37 -28.00
C GLU A 442 -27.99 7.05 -29.23
N ARG A 443 -27.63 5.77 -29.38
CA ARG A 443 -26.90 5.30 -30.56
C ARG A 443 -27.86 5.27 -31.75
N ARG A 444 -27.86 6.37 -32.51
CA ARG A 444 -28.44 6.44 -33.86
C ARG A 444 -28.13 5.16 -34.64
N GLN A 445 -29.18 4.54 -35.16
CA GLN A 445 -29.08 3.28 -35.88
C GLN A 445 -28.43 3.53 -37.26
N SER A 446 -27.44 2.72 -37.61
CA SER A 446 -26.95 2.58 -38.99
C SER A 446 -26.92 1.10 -39.32
N SER A 447 -27.73 0.68 -40.29
CA SER A 447 -27.98 -0.72 -40.62
C SER A 447 -26.81 -1.39 -41.36
N GLY A 448 -26.50 -2.63 -40.99
CA GLY A 448 -25.57 -3.49 -41.70
C GLY A 448 -25.96 -4.96 -41.50
N ARG A 449 -26.44 -5.62 -42.55
CA ARG A 449 -26.96 -7.00 -42.48
C ARG A 449 -25.87 -8.04 -42.74
N GLY A 450 -26.00 -9.19 -42.06
CA GLY A 450 -25.74 -10.50 -42.67
C GLY A 450 -24.34 -11.11 -42.50
N ALA A 451 -24.25 -12.15 -41.67
CA ALA A 451 -23.84 -13.51 -42.08
C ALA A 451 -23.93 -14.46 -40.87
N ARG A 452 -24.34 -15.72 -41.10
CA ARG A 452 -24.26 -16.82 -40.12
C ARG A 452 -23.13 -17.78 -40.53
N GLY A 453 -22.48 -18.41 -39.57
CA GLY A 453 -21.56 -19.52 -39.81
C GLY A 453 -20.84 -19.91 -38.52
N GLY A 454 -20.88 -21.18 -38.15
CA GLY A 454 -20.20 -21.66 -36.94
C GLY A 454 -20.20 -23.19 -36.84
N ALA A 455 -19.13 -23.71 -36.26
CA ALA A 455 -18.97 -25.11 -35.88
C ALA A 455 -18.00 -25.23 -34.68
N ARG A 456 -17.95 -26.41 -34.05
CA ARG A 456 -17.04 -26.74 -32.94
C ARG A 456 -16.11 -27.88 -33.34
N GLY A 457 -14.92 -27.93 -32.76
CA GLY A 457 -14.02 -29.09 -32.84
C GLY A 457 -12.58 -28.74 -32.45
N GLY A 458 -11.84 -29.69 -31.83
CA GLY A 458 -10.43 -29.52 -31.47
C GLY A 458 -10.08 -30.14 -30.10
N ALA A 459 -9.39 -31.28 -30.12
CA ALA A 459 -9.19 -32.14 -28.94
C ALA A 459 -7.97 -31.77 -28.06
N THR A 460 -7.91 -32.39 -26.88
CA THR A 460 -6.68 -32.65 -26.09
C THR A 460 -5.75 -33.63 -26.85
N ARG A 461 -4.49 -33.91 -26.52
CA ARG A 461 -3.60 -33.85 -25.31
C ARG A 461 -2.13 -33.88 -25.87
N PRO A 462 -1.01 -34.07 -25.12
CA PRO A 462 -0.77 -34.07 -23.68
C PRO A 462 0.36 -33.11 -23.22
N ARG A 463 0.76 -33.21 -21.94
CA ARG A 463 1.95 -32.59 -21.32
C ARG A 463 2.49 -33.49 -20.20
N PRO A 464 3.81 -33.50 -19.96
CA PRO A 464 4.44 -33.77 -18.67
C PRO A 464 5.07 -32.47 -18.09
N ASP A 465 5.62 -32.49 -16.88
CA ASP A 465 4.78 -32.52 -15.69
C ASP A 465 5.40 -31.65 -14.58
N HIS A 466 4.54 -30.99 -13.78
CA HIS A 466 4.83 -30.17 -12.57
C HIS A 466 6.02 -29.16 -12.58
N ALA A 467 5.87 -27.91 -12.10
CA ALA A 467 4.73 -27.25 -11.46
C ALA A 467 4.69 -25.75 -11.81
N ASN A 468 3.76 -25.34 -12.68
CA ASN A 468 3.28 -23.96 -12.72
C ASN A 468 1.88 -23.88 -13.35
N GLY A 469 0.98 -23.10 -12.74
CA GLY A 469 -0.35 -22.81 -13.31
C GLY A 469 -1.46 -23.85 -13.05
N ALA A 470 -1.74 -24.19 -11.78
CA ALA A 470 -3.02 -24.81 -11.42
C ALA A 470 -4.19 -23.85 -11.77
N PRO A 471 -5.23 -24.28 -12.51
CA PRO A 471 -6.32 -23.39 -12.90
C PRO A 471 -7.21 -23.09 -11.69
N ARG A 472 -7.18 -21.84 -11.19
CA ARG A 472 -8.07 -21.35 -10.12
C ARG A 472 -9.53 -21.64 -10.45
N ARG A 473 -10.12 -22.62 -9.75
CA ARG A 473 -11.50 -23.07 -9.99
C ARG A 473 -12.47 -21.98 -9.48
N ARG A 474 -13.57 -21.75 -10.21
CA ARG A 474 -14.54 -20.71 -9.84
C ARG A 474 -15.34 -21.16 -8.62
N ARG A 475 -14.99 -20.63 -7.44
CA ARG A 475 -15.76 -20.78 -6.21
C ARG A 475 -17.24 -20.41 -6.41
N THR A 476 -18.12 -21.16 -5.76
CA THR A 476 -19.58 -21.05 -5.86
C THR A 476 -20.14 -20.06 -4.85
N ARG A 477 -21.39 -19.63 -5.06
CA ARG A 477 -22.12 -18.77 -4.13
C ARG A 477 -22.69 -19.61 -2.99
N CYS A 478 -22.57 -19.17 -1.73
CA CYS A 478 -23.17 -19.87 -0.58
C CYS A 478 -24.72 -19.84 -0.56
N LYS A 479 -25.35 -19.02 -1.41
CA LYS A 479 -26.79 -18.73 -1.49
C LYS A 479 -27.42 -18.08 -0.23
N LYS A 480 -26.77 -18.13 0.94
CA LYS A 480 -27.33 -17.69 2.23
C LYS A 480 -26.98 -16.26 2.67
N CYS A 481 -25.82 -15.70 2.29
CA CYS A 481 -25.45 -14.33 2.70
C CYS A 481 -26.30 -13.25 1.99
N GLU A 482 -26.41 -12.05 2.58
CA GLU A 482 -27.21 -10.91 2.07
C GLU A 482 -26.95 -10.63 0.57
N ALA A 483 -25.69 -10.65 0.15
CA ALA A 483 -25.30 -10.46 -1.25
C ALA A 483 -25.87 -11.52 -2.20
N CYS A 484 -26.06 -12.76 -1.74
CA CYS A 484 -26.66 -13.82 -2.56
C CYS A 484 -28.19 -13.72 -2.61
N GLN A 485 -28.81 -13.25 -1.53
CA GLN A 485 -30.26 -13.03 -1.42
C GLN A 485 -30.71 -11.79 -2.22
N ARG A 486 -29.87 -10.74 -2.30
CA ARG A 486 -30.13 -9.53 -3.11
C ARG A 486 -30.49 -9.84 -4.56
N THR A 487 -31.33 -8.98 -5.14
CA THR A 487 -31.60 -8.87 -6.58
C THR A 487 -30.45 -8.17 -7.33
N ASP A 488 -30.48 -8.16 -8.67
CA ASP A 488 -29.50 -7.41 -9.47
C ASP A 488 -29.90 -5.94 -9.52
N CYS A 489 -28.98 -5.02 -9.17
CA CYS A 489 -29.30 -3.63 -8.86
C CYS A 489 -29.62 -2.69 -10.03
N GLY A 490 -29.59 -3.16 -11.29
CA GLY A 490 -29.78 -2.33 -12.48
C GLY A 490 -28.59 -1.40 -12.83
N GLU A 491 -28.09 -0.66 -11.85
CA GLU A 491 -27.24 0.53 -12.02
C GLU A 491 -25.73 0.28 -12.02
N CYS A 492 -25.26 -0.89 -11.55
CA CYS A 492 -23.82 -1.16 -11.54
C CYS A 492 -23.33 -1.51 -12.96
N VAL A 493 -22.04 -1.29 -13.24
CA VAL A 493 -21.40 -1.59 -14.55
C VAL A 493 -21.66 -3.03 -15.03
N PHE A 494 -21.80 -4.01 -14.13
CA PHE A 494 -22.13 -5.39 -14.49
C PHE A 494 -23.63 -5.65 -14.68
N CYS A 495 -24.50 -4.79 -14.17
CA CYS A 495 -25.92 -4.79 -14.55
C CYS A 495 -26.11 -4.13 -15.92
N HIS A 496 -25.44 -3.01 -16.21
CA HIS A 496 -25.44 -2.39 -17.55
C HIS A 496 -24.84 -3.28 -18.66
N ASP A 497 -24.04 -4.32 -18.34
CA ASP A 497 -23.64 -5.36 -19.31
C ASP A 497 -24.68 -6.49 -19.45
N MET A 498 -25.60 -6.70 -18.50
CA MET A 498 -26.59 -7.78 -18.61
C MET A 498 -27.65 -7.46 -19.66
N VAL A 499 -27.93 -8.44 -20.53
CA VAL A 499 -28.95 -8.38 -21.58
C VAL A 499 -30.33 -7.96 -21.04
N LYS A 500 -30.71 -8.41 -19.84
CA LYS A 500 -31.98 -8.03 -19.19
C LYS A 500 -32.09 -6.57 -18.73
N PHE A 501 -31.02 -5.79 -18.85
CA PHE A 501 -30.96 -4.35 -18.60
C PHE A 501 -30.44 -3.60 -19.85
N GLY A 502 -30.62 -4.18 -21.05
CA GLY A 502 -30.19 -3.60 -22.33
C GLY A 502 -28.71 -3.81 -22.70
N GLY A 503 -27.95 -4.53 -21.87
CA GLY A 503 -26.51 -4.70 -22.03
C GLY A 503 -26.07 -5.72 -23.09
N LEU A 504 -24.81 -5.59 -23.54
CA LEU A 504 -24.23 -6.43 -24.62
C LEU A 504 -23.85 -7.86 -24.20
N GLY A 505 -23.96 -8.22 -22.92
CA GLY A 505 -23.68 -9.56 -22.38
C GLY A 505 -22.22 -10.02 -22.48
N ARG A 506 -21.26 -9.08 -22.58
CA ARG A 506 -19.86 -9.34 -22.92
C ARG A 506 -19.00 -9.63 -21.69
N ALA A 507 -19.16 -8.88 -20.61
CA ALA A 507 -18.38 -9.07 -19.39
C ALA A 507 -18.80 -10.37 -18.65
N LYS A 508 -20.08 -10.77 -18.75
CA LYS A 508 -20.64 -11.98 -18.11
C LYS A 508 -20.34 -12.07 -16.61
N GLN A 509 -20.27 -10.92 -15.95
CA GLN A 509 -20.11 -10.81 -14.51
C GLN A 509 -21.48 -10.68 -13.84
N THR A 510 -21.55 -11.12 -12.59
CA THR A 510 -22.74 -10.91 -11.76
C THR A 510 -22.72 -9.50 -11.18
N CYS A 511 -23.90 -8.93 -10.92
CA CYS A 511 -24.09 -7.68 -10.18
C CYS A 511 -23.08 -7.53 -9.02
N ILE A 512 -22.47 -6.35 -8.90
CA ILE A 512 -21.43 -6.07 -7.88
C ILE A 512 -22.01 -6.26 -6.47
N MET A 513 -23.22 -5.74 -6.22
CA MET A 513 -24.00 -5.91 -4.98
C MET A 513 -24.31 -7.39 -4.62
N ARG A 514 -24.04 -8.32 -5.55
CA ARG A 514 -24.26 -9.76 -5.40
C ARG A 514 -22.98 -10.59 -5.45
N GLN A 515 -21.82 -9.98 -5.23
CA GLN A 515 -20.59 -10.72 -5.01
C GLN A 515 -20.67 -11.39 -3.63
N CYS A 516 -20.59 -12.71 -3.60
CA CYS A 516 -20.79 -13.49 -2.37
C CYS A 516 -19.70 -13.17 -1.35
N LEU A 517 -20.09 -12.87 -0.10
CA LEU A 517 -19.15 -12.59 0.99
C LEU A 517 -18.32 -13.84 1.34
N GLN A 518 -18.99 -15.00 1.35
CA GLN A 518 -18.45 -16.32 1.70
C GLN A 518 -18.53 -17.32 0.51
N PRO A 519 -17.70 -17.19 -0.55
CA PRO A 519 -17.79 -18.07 -1.72
C PRO A 519 -17.16 -19.45 -1.45
N MET A 520 -17.96 -20.51 -1.60
CA MET A 520 -17.62 -21.89 -1.25
C MET A 520 -16.79 -22.60 -2.35
N LEU A 521 -16.19 -23.74 -2.02
CA LEU A 521 -15.71 -24.65 -3.08
C LEU A 521 -16.89 -25.26 -3.86
N PRO A 522 -16.73 -25.55 -5.17
CA PRO A 522 -17.75 -26.27 -5.93
C PRO A 522 -17.92 -27.70 -5.42
N VAL A 523 -19.12 -28.28 -5.59
CA VAL A 523 -19.41 -29.69 -5.22
C VAL A 523 -18.59 -30.71 -6.04
N THR A 524 -17.97 -30.27 -7.14
CA THR A 524 -17.02 -31.02 -7.98
C THR A 524 -15.55 -30.72 -7.67
N ALA A 525 -15.26 -30.16 -6.49
CA ALA A 525 -13.91 -30.10 -5.94
C ALA A 525 -13.53 -31.48 -5.37
N SER A 526 -12.29 -31.90 -5.63
CA SER A 526 -11.71 -33.14 -5.14
C SER A 526 -10.34 -32.90 -4.52
N CYS A 527 -9.90 -33.85 -3.69
CA CYS A 527 -8.59 -33.84 -3.06
C CYS A 527 -7.47 -34.09 -4.07
N ALA A 528 -6.39 -33.32 -3.98
CA ALA A 528 -5.18 -33.52 -4.79
C ALA A 528 -4.42 -34.81 -4.41
N VAL A 529 -4.73 -35.45 -3.27
CA VAL A 529 -4.04 -36.64 -2.75
C VAL A 529 -4.89 -37.90 -2.88
N CYS A 530 -6.09 -37.95 -2.30
CA CYS A 530 -6.97 -39.14 -2.34
C CYS A 530 -8.07 -39.08 -3.41
N HIS A 531 -8.20 -37.97 -4.15
CA HIS A 531 -9.17 -37.74 -5.23
C HIS A 531 -10.67 -37.82 -4.87
N LEU A 532 -11.01 -38.15 -3.62
CA LEU A 532 -12.35 -38.02 -3.05
C LEU A 532 -12.79 -36.55 -2.90
N ASP A 533 -14.09 -36.34 -2.76
CA ASP A 533 -14.71 -35.01 -2.64
C ASP A 533 -14.90 -34.52 -1.19
N GLY A 534 -15.68 -33.45 -1.02
CA GLY A 534 -16.00 -32.85 0.27
C GLY A 534 -16.60 -33.78 1.34
N TRP A 535 -17.17 -34.91 0.94
CA TRP A 535 -17.89 -35.86 1.80
C TRP A 535 -17.26 -37.26 1.77
N MET A 536 -15.98 -37.35 1.39
CA MET A 536 -15.24 -38.62 1.21
C MET A 536 -15.86 -39.55 0.15
N GLN A 537 -16.62 -39.00 -0.81
CA GLN A 537 -17.23 -39.75 -1.91
C GLN A 537 -16.48 -39.52 -3.22
N THR A 538 -16.61 -40.45 -4.17
CA THR A 538 -16.12 -40.26 -5.55
C THR A 538 -16.84 -39.07 -6.20
N PRO A 539 -16.13 -38.09 -6.82
CA PRO A 539 -16.76 -36.90 -7.39
C PRO A 539 -17.72 -37.21 -8.54
N VAL A 540 -19.04 -37.11 -8.28
CA VAL A 540 -20.10 -37.42 -9.27
C VAL A 540 -20.15 -36.36 -10.39
N ALA A 541 -20.43 -36.80 -11.62
CA ALA A 541 -20.51 -35.95 -12.80
C ALA A 541 -21.74 -35.01 -12.78
N PRO A 542 -21.69 -33.82 -13.43
CA PRO A 542 -22.68 -32.75 -13.22
C PRO A 542 -24.12 -32.98 -13.74
N GLN A 543 -24.46 -34.18 -14.21
CA GLN A 543 -25.78 -34.50 -14.79
C GLN A 543 -26.71 -35.24 -13.81
N ALA A 544 -26.20 -35.76 -12.69
CA ALA A 544 -27.03 -36.36 -11.64
C ALA A 544 -27.83 -35.28 -10.89
N LYS A 545 -29.10 -35.08 -11.26
CA LYS A 545 -30.05 -34.22 -10.52
C LYS A 545 -30.51 -34.89 -9.23
N GLY A 546 -29.65 -34.94 -8.22
CA GLY A 546 -29.99 -35.40 -6.88
C GLY A 546 -29.11 -34.73 -5.83
N ASN A 547 -29.67 -33.86 -4.99
CA ASN A 547 -28.95 -33.23 -3.87
C ASN A 547 -29.19 -34.02 -2.57
N SER A 548 -29.36 -35.33 -2.69
CA SER A 548 -29.87 -36.23 -1.65
C SER A 548 -28.73 -37.05 -1.07
N GLY A 549 -28.54 -37.02 0.26
CA GLY A 549 -27.53 -37.83 0.97
C GLY A 549 -26.23 -37.10 1.40
N ARG A 550 -26.01 -35.86 0.99
CA ARG A 550 -24.82 -35.06 1.40
C ARG A 550 -25.08 -34.23 2.67
N ASN A 551 -25.23 -34.92 3.79
CA ASN A 551 -25.35 -34.27 5.09
C ASN A 551 -23.97 -33.80 5.58
N GLY A 552 -23.90 -32.57 6.10
CA GLY A 552 -22.66 -31.96 6.62
C GLY A 552 -21.94 -31.02 5.64
N ALA A 553 -20.98 -30.25 6.18
CA ALA A 553 -20.17 -29.32 5.41
C ALA A 553 -19.00 -30.03 4.71
N SER A 554 -18.60 -29.54 3.53
CA SER A 554 -17.43 -30.06 2.80
C SER A 554 -16.16 -29.96 3.66
N SER A 555 -15.44 -31.07 3.78
CA SER A 555 -14.22 -31.22 4.57
C SER A 555 -12.94 -30.76 3.83
N LEU A 556 -13.00 -30.57 2.51
CA LEU A 556 -11.88 -30.11 1.68
C LEU A 556 -11.46 -28.67 2.03
N ARG A 557 -10.16 -28.37 1.91
CA ARG A 557 -9.59 -27.03 2.12
C ARG A 557 -8.64 -26.63 0.99
N GLU A 558 -8.86 -25.47 0.40
CA GLU A 558 -7.99 -24.86 -0.63
C GLU A 558 -6.88 -24.02 0.02
N CYS A 559 -5.63 -24.33 -0.29
CA CYS A 559 -4.50 -23.54 0.20
C CYS A 559 -4.50 -22.13 -0.40
N SER A 560 -4.48 -21.09 0.43
CA SER A 560 -4.38 -19.69 0.01
C SER A 560 -3.07 -19.39 -0.74
N VAL A 561 -1.99 -20.10 -0.40
CA VAL A 561 -0.64 -19.94 -0.95
C VAL A 561 -0.46 -20.74 -2.24
N CYS A 562 -0.63 -22.07 -2.21
CA CYS A 562 -0.35 -22.97 -3.34
C CYS A 562 -1.59 -23.41 -4.16
N TYR A 563 -2.80 -23.03 -3.76
CA TYR A 563 -4.08 -23.38 -4.41
C TYR A 563 -4.39 -24.88 -4.50
N SER A 564 -3.63 -25.74 -3.82
CA SER A 564 -3.95 -27.16 -3.68
C SER A 564 -5.20 -27.35 -2.82
N ILE A 565 -6.12 -28.19 -3.27
CA ILE A 565 -7.34 -28.56 -2.55
C ILE A 565 -7.12 -29.95 -1.95
N VAL A 566 -7.17 -30.08 -0.63
CA VAL A 566 -6.91 -31.35 0.09
C VAL A 566 -7.81 -31.49 1.32
N HIS A 567 -8.02 -32.72 1.78
CA HIS A 567 -8.53 -32.96 3.14
C HIS A 567 -7.44 -32.69 4.18
N PRO A 568 -7.79 -32.22 5.40
CA PRO A 568 -6.82 -32.02 6.48
C PRO A 568 -6.02 -33.28 6.84
N GLY A 569 -6.67 -34.47 6.82
CA GLY A 569 -6.01 -35.75 7.10
C GLY A 569 -5.20 -36.33 5.94
N CYS A 570 -5.20 -35.71 4.75
CA CYS A 570 -4.39 -36.14 3.61
C CYS A 570 -3.07 -35.36 3.48
N VAL A 571 -2.69 -34.58 4.49
CA VAL A 571 -1.42 -33.87 4.62
C VAL A 571 -0.93 -33.96 6.07
N PRO A 572 0.35 -33.73 6.38
CA PRO A 572 0.85 -33.75 7.76
C PRO A 572 0.07 -32.77 8.66
N PRO A 573 -0.09 -33.06 9.97
CA PRO A 573 -0.84 -32.20 10.88
C PRO A 573 -0.22 -30.79 10.99
N GLY A 574 -1.08 -29.76 10.93
CA GLY A 574 -0.68 -28.34 11.04
C GLY A 574 -1.39 -27.45 10.00
N GLY A 575 -0.84 -26.25 9.79
CA GLY A 575 -1.39 -25.22 8.90
C GLY A 575 -2.43 -24.31 9.56
N GLN A 576 -2.56 -23.07 9.08
CA GLN A 576 -3.42 -22.04 9.68
C GLN A 576 -4.73 -21.88 8.90
N LEU A 577 -5.88 -21.98 9.57
CA LEU A 577 -7.19 -21.75 8.95
C LEU A 577 -7.37 -20.30 8.47
N ASN A 578 -8.05 -20.11 7.35
CA ASN A 578 -8.41 -18.79 6.82
C ASN A 578 -9.87 -18.46 7.18
N GLU A 579 -10.06 -17.59 8.17
CA GLU A 579 -11.37 -17.20 8.71
C GLU A 579 -12.12 -16.15 7.88
N ASP A 580 -11.50 -15.61 6.81
CA ASP A 580 -12.13 -14.71 5.84
C ASP A 580 -12.78 -15.46 4.66
N LEU A 581 -12.61 -16.79 4.56
CA LEU A 581 -13.09 -17.58 3.43
C LEU A 581 -13.34 -19.06 3.78
N PRO A 582 -14.58 -19.59 3.67
CA PRO A 582 -14.86 -20.99 3.92
C PRO A 582 -14.00 -21.94 3.07
N ASN A 583 -13.65 -23.11 3.62
CA ASN A 583 -12.83 -24.10 2.92
C ASN A 583 -11.49 -23.50 2.39
N SER A 584 -10.84 -22.64 3.18
CA SER A 584 -9.53 -22.08 2.88
C SER A 584 -8.59 -22.13 4.08
N TRP A 585 -7.29 -22.27 3.83
CA TRP A 585 -6.24 -22.30 4.85
C TRP A 585 -4.86 -22.00 4.25
N GLU A 586 -3.87 -21.69 5.07
CA GLU A 586 -2.45 -21.85 4.75
C GLU A 586 -2.08 -23.29 5.09
N CYS A 587 -1.82 -24.14 4.09
CA CYS A 587 -1.60 -25.57 4.35
C CYS A 587 -0.28 -25.83 5.10
N PRO A 588 -0.16 -26.93 5.86
CA PRO A 588 1.03 -27.22 6.66
C PRO A 588 2.32 -27.18 5.84
N THR A 589 2.33 -27.77 4.63
CA THR A 589 3.48 -27.72 3.72
C THR A 589 3.93 -26.29 3.39
N CYS A 590 3.00 -25.38 3.05
CA CYS A 590 3.35 -23.99 2.76
C CYS A 590 3.79 -23.22 4.01
N THR A 591 3.26 -23.58 5.18
CA THR A 591 3.60 -22.98 6.47
C THR A 591 5.02 -23.38 6.90
N THR A 592 5.34 -24.67 6.87
CA THR A 592 6.66 -25.22 7.22
C THR A 592 7.76 -24.79 6.24
N MET A 593 7.41 -24.56 4.97
CA MET A 593 8.34 -24.01 3.96
C MET A 593 8.43 -22.48 3.95
N GLY A 594 7.73 -21.77 4.85
CA GLY A 594 7.73 -20.30 4.94
C GLY A 594 7.07 -19.56 3.77
N LEU A 595 6.49 -20.29 2.81
CA LEU A 595 5.88 -19.75 1.57
C LEU A 595 4.65 -18.87 1.83
N ASN A 596 4.07 -18.96 3.03
CA ASN A 596 3.02 -18.07 3.49
C ASN A 596 3.53 -16.66 3.84
N HIS A 597 4.79 -16.49 4.27
CA HIS A 597 5.37 -15.18 4.56
C HIS A 597 5.71 -14.37 3.29
N ASP A 598 6.02 -15.04 2.18
CA ASP A 598 6.15 -14.39 0.86
C ASP A 598 4.79 -14.01 0.22
N TYR A 599 3.67 -14.50 0.77
CA TYR A 599 2.34 -14.35 0.21
C TYR A 599 1.54 -13.22 0.87
N LYS A 600 1.46 -12.04 0.22
CA LYS A 600 0.36 -11.08 0.48
C LYS A 600 -0.97 -11.83 0.27
N PRO A 601 -1.86 -11.94 1.27
CA PRO A 601 -3.21 -12.44 1.05
C PRO A 601 -3.94 -11.44 0.14
N ARG A 602 -4.11 -11.81 -1.14
CA ARG A 602 -4.95 -11.01 -2.03
C ARG A 602 -6.37 -11.07 -1.51
N HIS A 603 -6.88 -9.93 -1.04
CA HIS A 603 -8.32 -9.72 -0.81
C HIS A 603 -9.08 -10.30 -1.99
N PHE A 604 -10.13 -11.10 -1.75
CA PHE A 604 -10.74 -11.96 -2.77
C PHE A 604 -11.58 -11.14 -3.79
N ARG A 605 -10.88 -10.37 -4.64
CA ARG A 605 -11.43 -9.58 -5.75
C ARG A 605 -12.16 -10.50 -6.72
N ALA A 606 -13.48 -10.50 -6.65
CA ALA A 606 -14.34 -11.26 -7.54
C ALA A 606 -14.41 -10.62 -8.95
N ARG A 607 -13.31 -10.77 -9.70
CA ARG A 607 -13.19 -10.55 -11.15
C ARG A 607 -13.74 -9.21 -11.66
N GLN A 608 -13.46 -8.12 -10.96
CA GLN A 608 -13.68 -6.78 -11.51
C GLN A 608 -12.70 -6.51 -12.67
N LYS A 609 -13.28 -6.43 -13.88
CA LYS A 609 -12.71 -6.11 -15.20
C LYS A 609 -11.36 -6.74 -15.58
N SER A 610 -11.43 -7.62 -16.59
CA SER A 610 -10.38 -7.77 -17.62
C SER A 610 -10.99 -7.75 -19.04
N SER A 611 -12.20 -7.19 -19.18
CA SER A 611 -13.03 -7.25 -20.40
C SER A 611 -12.95 -6.01 -21.28
N ASP A 612 -12.60 -4.86 -20.70
CA ASP A 612 -12.73 -3.57 -21.38
C ASP A 612 -11.36 -3.03 -21.86
N LEU A 613 -10.26 -3.65 -21.42
CA LEU A 613 -8.88 -3.36 -21.84
C LEU A 613 -8.48 -4.10 -23.13
N ARG A 614 -9.39 -4.16 -24.11
CA ARG A 614 -9.10 -4.60 -25.50
C ARG A 614 -9.33 -3.49 -26.54
N ARG A 615 -9.07 -2.24 -26.15
CA ARG A 615 -8.48 -1.24 -27.04
C ARG A 615 -7.58 -0.31 -26.23
N MET A 616 -6.53 0.18 -26.89
CA MET A 616 -5.40 0.93 -26.32
C MET A 616 -4.56 0.12 -25.31
N SER A 617 -3.26 0.04 -25.58
CA SER A 617 -2.27 -0.63 -24.72
C SER A 617 -0.94 0.08 -24.91
N ILE A 618 -0.69 1.07 -24.06
CA ILE A 618 0.60 1.74 -23.86
C ILE A 618 0.97 1.47 -22.41
N GLY A 619 2.23 1.08 -22.14
CA GLY A 619 2.60 0.43 -20.88
C GLY A 619 3.66 1.18 -20.07
N SER A 620 3.35 1.38 -18.79
CA SER A 620 4.30 1.56 -17.68
C SER A 620 3.57 1.03 -16.42
N ASP A 621 4.07 0.02 -15.70
CA ASP A 621 5.17 0.06 -14.72
C ASP A 621 4.87 0.86 -13.43
N VAL A 622 4.01 0.32 -12.56
CA VAL A 622 4.19 0.41 -11.09
C VAL A 622 3.71 -0.89 -10.42
N SER A 623 4.56 -1.49 -9.59
CA SER A 623 4.16 -2.13 -8.31
C SER A 623 5.40 -2.62 -7.56
N GLN A 624 6.01 -1.75 -6.76
CA GLN A 624 6.84 -2.22 -5.67
C GLN A 624 5.91 -2.75 -4.57
N LEU A 625 6.08 -4.02 -4.22
CA LEU A 625 6.08 -4.57 -2.86
C LEU A 625 4.92 -4.32 -1.87
N GLY A 626 4.65 -5.39 -1.13
CA GLY A 626 4.59 -5.34 0.34
C GLY A 626 4.91 -6.76 0.87
N GLN A 627 5.13 -6.99 2.15
CA GLN A 627 4.69 -6.22 3.32
C GLN A 627 5.54 -6.59 4.57
N HIS A 628 5.53 -5.72 5.58
CA HIS A 628 5.38 -6.01 7.03
C HIS A 628 6.26 -7.01 7.83
N HIS A 629 6.54 -6.58 9.09
CA HIS A 629 6.44 -7.30 10.38
C HIS A 629 7.28 -8.60 10.63
N ASN A 630 7.68 -8.96 11.86
CA ASN A 630 7.33 -8.39 13.18
C ASN A 630 8.40 -8.59 14.29
N ASN A 631 8.27 -7.77 15.34
CA ASN A 631 8.62 -7.94 16.77
C ASN A 631 9.81 -8.79 17.25
N LEU A 632 10.57 -8.20 18.17
CA LEU A 632 11.22 -8.92 19.28
C LEU A 632 10.29 -8.93 20.51
N GLN A 633 10.54 -9.83 21.46
CA GLN A 633 9.84 -9.89 22.76
C GLN A 633 10.87 -10.13 23.87
N ASN A 634 10.86 -9.31 24.92
CA ASN A 634 11.82 -9.41 26.03
C ASN A 634 11.31 -10.29 27.18
N LYS A 635 12.25 -10.82 27.98
CA LYS A 635 12.03 -11.69 29.16
C LYS A 635 12.36 -10.95 30.46
N LEU A 636 11.89 -11.49 31.58
CA LEU A 636 12.58 -11.76 32.88
C LEU A 636 11.49 -12.16 33.94
N PRO A 637 11.82 -12.59 35.18
CA PRO A 637 12.47 -13.85 35.57
C PRO A 637 11.58 -14.73 36.54
N PRO A 638 11.97 -15.99 36.88
CA PRO A 638 11.24 -16.87 37.81
C PRO A 638 11.70 -16.76 39.28
N PRO A 639 10.86 -17.15 40.27
CA PRO A 639 11.10 -18.42 41.02
C PRO A 639 9.76 -19.12 41.46
N PRO A 640 9.67 -19.92 42.54
CA PRO A 640 9.95 -21.37 42.62
C PRO A 640 8.69 -22.25 42.92
N PRO A 641 8.77 -23.61 42.89
CA PRO A 641 7.62 -24.53 43.04
C PRO A 641 7.34 -24.96 44.50
N PRO A 642 6.16 -25.58 44.77
CA PRO A 642 6.18 -26.96 45.30
C PRO A 642 4.97 -27.87 44.94
N GLY A 643 5.15 -29.20 45.08
CA GLY A 643 4.17 -30.12 45.71
C GLY A 643 3.07 -30.82 44.86
N PRO A 644 2.95 -32.17 44.90
CA PRO A 644 1.86 -32.93 44.26
C PRO A 644 1.00 -33.81 45.22
N VAL A 645 -0.34 -33.74 45.12
CA VAL A 645 -1.35 -34.61 45.80
C VAL A 645 -2.60 -34.72 44.87
N LYS A 646 -2.86 -35.84 44.17
CA LYS A 646 -3.66 -37.06 44.46
C LYS A 646 -5.21 -36.97 44.39
N SER A 647 -5.79 -37.99 43.71
CA SER A 647 -7.07 -38.71 43.91
C SER A 647 -8.46 -38.02 43.89
N GLU A 648 -9.26 -38.33 42.84
CA GLU A 648 -10.46 -39.24 42.84
C GLU A 648 -11.59 -39.15 43.91
N PRO A 649 -12.80 -39.78 43.70
CA PRO A 649 -13.48 -40.27 42.47
C PRO A 649 -15.02 -39.98 42.41
N GLY A 650 -15.73 -40.57 41.43
CA GLY A 650 -17.21 -40.76 41.39
C GLY A 650 -17.78 -40.71 39.95
N SER A 651 -18.24 -41.80 39.30
CA SER A 651 -19.44 -42.65 39.54
C SER A 651 -20.77 -41.96 39.15
N ASP A 652 -21.71 -42.51 38.35
CA ASP A 652 -21.82 -43.77 37.58
C ASP A 652 -23.12 -43.72 36.70
N SER A 653 -23.66 -44.69 35.94
CA SER A 653 -23.32 -46.10 35.56
C SER A 653 -24.18 -46.57 34.35
N GLU A 654 -23.64 -47.46 33.48
CA GLU A 654 -24.33 -48.60 32.80
C GLU A 654 -25.58 -48.38 31.88
N SER A 655 -26.05 -49.31 31.00
CA SER A 655 -25.46 -50.46 30.26
C SER A 655 -26.43 -50.98 29.16
N LYS A 656 -25.91 -51.46 28.00
CA LYS A 656 -26.37 -52.61 27.15
C LYS A 656 -27.85 -52.65 26.61
N ASN A 657 -28.28 -53.46 25.62
CA ASN A 657 -27.67 -54.13 24.44
C ASN A 657 -28.77 -54.47 23.39
N ASP A 658 -28.38 -54.51 22.09
CA ASP A 658 -28.77 -55.48 21.04
C ASP A 658 -30.17 -55.69 20.39
N VAL A 659 -30.09 -56.07 19.10
CA VAL A 659 -30.95 -57.00 18.29
C VAL A 659 -32.27 -56.52 17.61
N LEU A 660 -32.19 -56.40 16.26
CA LEU A 660 -33.03 -56.93 15.13
C LEU A 660 -34.58 -56.95 15.18
N HIS A 661 -35.36 -57.01 14.08
CA HIS A 661 -35.30 -56.62 12.64
C HIS A 661 -36.66 -57.01 11.98
N LEU A 662 -36.90 -56.65 10.70
CA LEU A 662 -37.97 -57.17 9.78
C LEU A 662 -39.39 -56.57 9.97
N LYS A 663 -40.33 -56.60 9.00
CA LYS A 663 -40.45 -57.30 7.68
C LYS A 663 -41.16 -56.37 6.64
N SER A 664 -40.71 -56.35 5.37
CA SER A 664 -41.39 -56.87 4.14
C SER A 664 -42.14 -55.79 3.30
N GLU A 665 -42.56 -55.99 2.05
CA GLU A 665 -42.68 -57.21 1.20
C GLU A 665 -42.51 -56.91 -0.33
N ASP A 666 -42.65 -57.97 -1.13
CA ASP A 666 -42.98 -58.06 -2.58
C ASP A 666 -41.93 -57.97 -3.72
N GLU A 667 -42.15 -58.85 -4.72
CA GLU A 667 -41.33 -59.16 -5.90
C GLU A 667 -42.07 -58.85 -7.23
N ILE A 668 -41.43 -59.11 -8.38
CA ILE A 668 -41.93 -60.03 -9.43
C ILE A 668 -40.86 -60.24 -10.54
N LYS A 669 -40.78 -61.46 -11.09
CA LYS A 669 -39.88 -61.88 -12.19
C LYS A 669 -40.61 -61.95 -13.54
N ARG A 670 -39.85 -62.05 -14.65
CA ARG A 670 -40.17 -62.92 -15.82
C ARG A 670 -38.98 -63.14 -16.76
N GLU A 671 -39.07 -64.21 -17.55
CA GLU A 671 -38.01 -64.89 -18.31
C GLU A 671 -37.69 -64.27 -19.71
N GLU A 672 -36.51 -64.65 -20.26
CA GLU A 672 -36.21 -65.24 -21.61
C GLU A 672 -36.88 -64.68 -22.90
N CYS A 673 -36.31 -64.67 -24.12
CA CYS A 673 -34.96 -64.94 -24.69
C CYS A 673 -34.88 -64.26 -26.10
N ASP A 674 -33.96 -64.45 -27.07
CA ASP A 674 -32.77 -65.32 -27.30
C ASP A 674 -31.80 -64.63 -28.32
N GLY A 675 -30.75 -65.30 -28.83
CA GLY A 675 -30.00 -64.87 -30.03
C GLY A 675 -28.58 -65.45 -30.23
N GLU A 676 -28.49 -66.64 -30.83
CA GLU A 676 -27.28 -67.47 -31.08
C GLU A 676 -26.03 -66.82 -31.75
N GLY A 677 -24.84 -67.33 -31.38
CA GLY A 677 -23.93 -67.97 -32.36
C GLY A 677 -22.61 -67.29 -32.80
N GLY A 678 -21.48 -68.03 -32.74
CA GLY A 678 -20.32 -67.79 -33.63
C GLY A 678 -18.89 -67.70 -33.03
N THR A 679 -18.30 -68.87 -32.72
CA THR A 679 -16.85 -69.24 -32.73
C THR A 679 -15.80 -68.15 -33.06
N GLU A 680 -14.78 -67.87 -32.22
CA GLU A 680 -13.60 -68.70 -31.89
C GLU A 680 -12.59 -68.94 -33.03
N GLU A 681 -11.34 -68.49 -32.84
CA GLU A 681 -10.12 -69.34 -32.87
C GLU A 681 -8.90 -68.59 -32.27
N GLU A 682 -7.78 -69.29 -32.02
CA GLU A 682 -6.70 -68.87 -31.10
C GLU A 682 -5.29 -68.82 -31.77
N TRP A 683 -4.28 -68.46 -30.97
CA TRP A 683 -2.84 -68.76 -31.12
C TRP A 683 -1.89 -67.73 -31.79
N GLU A 684 -0.69 -67.57 -31.18
CA GLU A 684 0.47 -66.80 -31.67
C GLU A 684 1.45 -67.77 -32.44
N PRO A 685 2.81 -67.61 -32.53
CA PRO A 685 3.74 -66.48 -32.32
C PRO A 685 4.84 -66.31 -33.40
N ALA A 686 5.81 -65.41 -33.11
CA ALA A 686 7.21 -65.38 -33.58
C ALA A 686 7.54 -64.79 -34.99
N ALA A 687 8.73 -64.20 -35.25
CA ALA A 687 9.72 -63.54 -34.36
C ALA A 687 10.82 -62.69 -35.08
N LYS A 688 11.09 -61.50 -34.53
CA LYS A 688 12.40 -60.78 -34.45
C LYS A 688 13.08 -60.16 -35.71
N LYS A 689 13.85 -59.07 -35.43
CA LYS A 689 14.79 -58.28 -36.28
C LYS A 689 14.12 -57.30 -37.27
N ARG A 690 14.64 -56.08 -37.54
CA ARG A 690 15.78 -55.30 -36.96
C ARG A 690 15.58 -53.77 -37.17
N ARG A 691 16.45 -52.93 -36.58
CA ARG A 691 16.49 -51.46 -36.74
C ARG A 691 17.04 -50.99 -38.10
N SER A 692 16.41 -49.97 -38.71
CA SER A 692 17.00 -48.84 -39.48
C SER A 692 15.83 -47.90 -39.91
N SER A 693 15.94 -46.60 -40.20
CA SER A 693 17.02 -45.60 -40.09
C SER A 693 16.39 -44.21 -39.79
N HIS A 694 17.22 -43.20 -39.48
CA HIS A 694 16.80 -41.78 -39.45
C HIS A 694 16.89 -41.20 -40.87
N GLU A 695 15.84 -40.53 -41.37
CA GLU A 695 15.84 -39.37 -42.31
C GLU A 695 14.46 -39.18 -42.97
N ASP A 696 13.71 -38.11 -42.61
CA ASP A 696 12.67 -37.47 -43.48
C ASP A 696 11.98 -36.23 -42.84
N GLU A 697 12.05 -36.06 -41.51
CA GLU A 697 11.22 -35.08 -40.77
C GLU A 697 11.72 -33.61 -40.84
N ALA A 698 12.51 -33.27 -41.87
CA ALA A 698 13.15 -31.96 -42.03
C ALA A 698 12.32 -30.91 -42.84
N PRO A 699 11.77 -31.20 -44.05
CA PRO A 699 11.29 -30.16 -44.95
C PRO A 699 10.13 -29.32 -44.40
N LYS A 700 9.18 -29.98 -43.70
CA LYS A 700 7.94 -29.35 -43.21
C LYS A 700 8.17 -28.30 -42.11
N LYS A 701 9.28 -28.40 -41.36
CA LYS A 701 9.67 -27.44 -40.30
C LYS A 701 10.34 -26.16 -40.81
N GLN A 702 10.72 -26.11 -42.08
CA GLN A 702 11.36 -24.93 -42.68
C GLN A 702 10.32 -23.99 -43.33
N ALA A 703 9.36 -24.54 -44.07
CA ALA A 703 8.24 -23.78 -44.65
C ALA A 703 7.41 -23.04 -43.57
N LEU A 704 7.11 -23.71 -42.45
CA LEU A 704 6.33 -23.11 -41.36
C LEU A 704 7.04 -21.92 -40.70
N ARG A 705 8.38 -21.92 -40.65
CA ARG A 705 9.18 -20.80 -40.12
C ARG A 705 9.22 -19.61 -41.07
N ALA A 706 9.27 -19.84 -42.38
CA ALA A 706 9.21 -18.78 -43.38
C ALA A 706 7.85 -18.04 -43.34
N HIS A 707 6.75 -18.78 -43.21
CA HIS A 707 5.40 -18.18 -43.11
C HIS A 707 5.22 -17.36 -41.82
N LEU A 708 5.74 -17.84 -40.69
CA LEU A 708 5.69 -17.11 -39.42
C LEU A 708 6.55 -15.83 -39.44
N ALA A 709 7.66 -15.82 -40.20
CA ALA A 709 8.50 -14.63 -40.35
C ALA A 709 7.80 -13.50 -41.13
N LEU A 710 7.05 -13.81 -42.19
CA LEU A 710 6.26 -12.81 -42.93
C LEU A 710 5.16 -12.17 -42.08
N GLN A 711 4.54 -12.92 -41.16
CA GLN A 711 3.47 -12.38 -40.31
C GLN A 711 4.00 -11.39 -39.24
N LEU A 712 5.27 -11.50 -38.85
CA LEU A 712 5.88 -10.64 -37.83
C LEU A 712 6.24 -9.24 -38.34
N THR A 713 6.39 -9.02 -39.66
CA THR A 713 6.77 -7.71 -40.22
C THR A 713 5.60 -6.73 -40.40
N HIS A 714 4.35 -7.20 -40.36
CA HIS A 714 3.17 -6.36 -40.69
C HIS A 714 2.52 -5.63 -39.50
N HIS A 715 3.04 -5.76 -38.27
CA HIS A 715 2.43 -5.18 -37.06
C HIS A 715 3.27 -4.10 -36.34
N SER A 716 4.13 -3.36 -37.06
CA SER A 716 4.78 -2.15 -36.54
C SER A 716 4.00 -0.88 -36.89
N ALA A 717 3.55 -0.12 -35.89
CA ALA A 717 2.82 1.14 -36.06
C ALA A 717 3.72 2.40 -36.02
N LYS A 718 5.03 2.25 -36.27
CA LYS A 718 5.92 3.34 -36.67
C LYS A 718 6.65 2.94 -37.94
N ALA A 719 6.67 3.84 -38.92
CA ALA A 719 7.47 3.67 -40.12
C ALA A 719 8.96 3.66 -39.73
N LEU A 720 9.60 2.50 -39.83
CA LEU A 720 11.05 2.39 -39.70
C LEU A 720 11.66 3.18 -40.86
N LYS A 721 12.38 4.27 -40.56
CA LYS A 721 13.26 4.90 -41.54
C LYS A 721 14.30 3.86 -41.94
N LYS A 722 14.14 3.30 -43.14
CA LYS A 722 15.08 2.37 -43.76
C LYS A 722 16.47 3.03 -43.74
N PRO A 723 17.54 2.35 -43.29
CA PRO A 723 18.89 2.90 -43.44
C PRO A 723 19.13 3.15 -44.93
N LEU A 724 19.70 4.32 -45.27
CA LEU A 724 19.85 4.79 -46.65
C LEU A 724 20.63 3.82 -47.54
N TYR A 725 21.52 3.03 -46.93
CA TYR A 725 22.31 2.00 -47.59
C TYR A 725 22.04 0.62 -46.96
N PRO A 726 21.18 -0.22 -47.55
CA PRO A 726 21.01 -1.60 -47.12
C PRO A 726 22.20 -2.44 -47.59
N VAL A 727 23.28 -2.49 -46.78
CA VAL A 727 24.42 -3.39 -47.00
C VAL A 727 23.94 -4.83 -46.88
N ARG A 728 23.60 -5.45 -48.02
CA ARG A 728 23.33 -6.88 -48.12
C ARG A 728 24.68 -7.60 -48.24
N PRO A 729 24.98 -8.61 -47.42
CA PRO A 729 26.06 -9.54 -47.71
C PRO A 729 25.86 -10.15 -49.10
N ALA A 730 26.95 -10.34 -49.86
CA ALA A 730 26.88 -10.97 -51.17
C ALA A 730 26.37 -12.42 -51.04
N TYR A 731 25.55 -12.85 -52.00
CA TYR A 731 25.14 -14.25 -52.10
C TYR A 731 26.37 -15.08 -52.51
N GLY A 732 26.76 -16.04 -51.67
CA GLY A 732 27.80 -17.01 -52.03
C GLY A 732 27.31 -17.88 -53.19
N SER A 733 28.11 -17.95 -54.25
CA SER A 733 27.79 -18.76 -55.43
C SER A 733 27.89 -20.26 -55.10
N PRO A 734 26.94 -21.11 -55.51
CA PRO A 734 26.97 -22.54 -55.21
C PRO A 734 27.91 -23.30 -56.16
N GLY A 735 29.22 -23.24 -55.90
CA GLY A 735 30.21 -24.02 -56.65
C GLY A 735 31.61 -23.96 -56.05
N GLY A 736 32.21 -25.13 -55.79
CA GLY A 736 33.56 -25.29 -55.25
C GLY A 736 33.59 -26.02 -53.92
N ALA A 737 34.12 -27.24 -53.91
CA ALA A 737 34.42 -27.97 -52.67
C ALA A 737 35.81 -27.55 -52.15
N GLY A 738 35.89 -27.10 -50.89
CA GLY A 738 37.13 -26.64 -50.27
C GLY A 738 36.93 -26.36 -48.78
N ALA A 739 37.95 -26.64 -47.98
CA ALA A 739 37.86 -26.65 -46.51
C ALA A 739 37.57 -25.26 -45.88
N GLY A 740 36.76 -25.27 -44.80
CA GLY A 740 36.84 -24.29 -43.71
C GLY A 740 36.46 -22.84 -44.04
N GLY A 741 35.16 -22.53 -44.14
CA GLY A 741 34.70 -21.14 -44.29
C GLY A 741 33.22 -20.93 -43.98
N GLY A 742 32.89 -20.67 -42.71
CA GLY A 742 31.62 -20.01 -42.38
C GLY A 742 31.69 -18.53 -42.76
N SER A 743 30.60 -17.94 -43.26
CA SER A 743 30.61 -16.52 -43.69
C SER A 743 30.99 -15.59 -42.52
N PRO A 744 31.97 -14.67 -42.66
CA PRO A 744 32.55 -13.94 -41.52
C PRO A 744 31.56 -13.15 -40.65
N TRP A 745 30.46 -12.70 -41.25
CA TRP A 745 29.36 -11.96 -40.60
C TRP A 745 28.30 -12.83 -39.91
N LEU A 746 28.46 -14.16 -39.93
CA LEU A 746 27.67 -15.13 -39.17
C LEU A 746 28.47 -15.84 -38.07
N ASP A 747 29.79 -15.63 -38.00
CA ASP A 747 30.57 -16.05 -36.84
C ASP A 747 30.22 -15.19 -35.62
N ARG A 748 29.81 -15.86 -34.53
CA ARG A 748 29.50 -15.21 -33.26
C ARG A 748 30.73 -14.59 -32.62
N GLU A 749 31.93 -15.16 -32.78
CA GLU A 749 33.12 -14.62 -32.12
C GLU A 749 33.62 -13.35 -32.80
N ALA A 750 33.73 -13.33 -34.13
CA ALA A 750 33.99 -12.14 -34.92
C ALA A 750 32.95 -11.03 -34.65
N VAL A 751 31.65 -11.34 -34.70
CA VAL A 751 30.60 -10.33 -34.48
C VAL A 751 30.59 -9.81 -33.05
N LEU A 752 30.79 -10.67 -32.02
CA LEU A 752 30.94 -10.18 -30.64
C LEU A 752 32.19 -9.32 -30.46
N SER A 753 33.32 -9.69 -31.07
CA SER A 753 34.55 -8.90 -31.04
C SER A 753 34.34 -7.48 -31.60
N VAL A 754 33.63 -7.35 -32.72
CA VAL A 754 33.16 -6.04 -33.24
C VAL A 754 32.21 -5.35 -32.28
N PHE A 755 31.22 -6.06 -31.73
CA PHE A 755 30.24 -5.50 -30.79
C PHE A 755 30.88 -4.99 -29.50
N THR A 756 32.05 -5.49 -29.06
CA THR A 756 32.80 -4.91 -27.91
C THR A 756 33.26 -3.46 -28.14
N LYS A 757 33.22 -2.96 -29.37
CA LYS A 757 33.61 -1.58 -29.74
C LYS A 757 32.41 -0.64 -29.86
N LEU A 758 31.18 -1.15 -29.79
CA LEU A 758 29.96 -0.37 -29.99
C LEU A 758 29.40 0.16 -28.67
N THR A 759 28.82 1.35 -28.71
CA THR A 759 28.10 1.93 -27.57
C THR A 759 26.78 1.18 -27.29
N PRO A 760 26.20 1.30 -26.08
CA PRO A 760 24.87 0.75 -25.77
C PRO A 760 23.74 1.16 -26.74
N HIS A 761 23.85 2.35 -27.36
CA HIS A 761 22.89 2.86 -28.34
C HIS A 761 23.07 2.20 -29.73
N GLU A 762 24.32 2.00 -30.15
CA GLU A 762 24.63 1.27 -31.38
C GLU A 762 24.29 -0.22 -31.23
N LEU A 763 24.57 -0.84 -30.09
CA LEU A 763 24.13 -2.22 -29.79
C LEU A 763 22.60 -2.36 -29.84
N ALA A 764 21.85 -1.39 -29.32
CA ALA A 764 20.39 -1.35 -29.45
C ALA A 764 19.92 -1.17 -30.91
N THR A 765 20.73 -0.54 -31.75
CA THR A 765 20.47 -0.40 -33.19
C THR A 765 20.81 -1.69 -33.96
N CYS A 766 21.93 -2.34 -33.64
CA CYS A 766 22.29 -3.68 -34.12
C CYS A 766 21.21 -4.73 -33.79
N ALA A 767 20.57 -4.61 -32.63
CA ALA A 767 19.46 -5.47 -32.24
C ALA A 767 18.23 -5.40 -33.17
N LEU A 768 18.13 -4.37 -34.02
CA LEU A 768 17.05 -4.22 -35.01
C LEU A 768 17.38 -4.84 -36.37
N VAL A 769 18.63 -5.27 -36.61
CA VAL A 769 19.11 -5.74 -37.92
C VAL A 769 18.60 -7.15 -38.25
N CYS A 770 18.80 -8.10 -37.34
CA CYS A 770 18.31 -9.48 -37.51
C CYS A 770 18.22 -10.20 -36.15
N LYS A 771 17.57 -11.37 -36.10
CA LYS A 771 17.42 -12.14 -34.86
C LYS A 771 18.76 -12.51 -34.22
N ALA A 772 19.77 -12.89 -35.02
CA ALA A 772 21.09 -13.25 -34.50
C ALA A 772 21.79 -12.03 -33.84
N TRP A 773 21.73 -10.86 -34.48
CA TRP A 773 22.28 -9.62 -33.91
C TRP A 773 21.49 -9.13 -32.69
N ALA A 774 20.18 -9.39 -32.62
CA ALA A 774 19.37 -9.16 -31.41
C ALA A 774 19.77 -10.09 -30.24
N GLU A 775 20.28 -11.29 -30.55
CA GLU A 775 20.80 -12.24 -29.56
C GLU A 775 22.21 -11.85 -29.11
N TYR A 776 23.11 -11.53 -30.06
CA TYR A 776 24.50 -11.15 -29.77
C TYR A 776 24.61 -9.79 -29.07
N SER A 777 23.76 -8.80 -29.42
CA SER A 777 23.73 -7.49 -28.73
C SER A 777 23.26 -7.56 -27.28
N MET A 778 22.70 -8.69 -26.85
CA MET A 778 22.30 -8.97 -25.47
C MET A 778 23.36 -9.76 -24.68
N ASP A 779 24.47 -10.15 -25.30
CA ASP A 779 25.50 -11.02 -24.69
C ASP A 779 26.19 -10.35 -23.47
N PRO A 780 26.28 -11.03 -22.31
CA PRO A 780 26.88 -10.46 -21.10
C PRO A 780 28.32 -9.94 -21.24
N SER A 781 29.10 -10.43 -22.21
CA SER A 781 30.46 -9.96 -22.46
C SER A 781 30.53 -8.47 -22.83
N LEU A 782 29.44 -7.93 -23.41
CA LEU A 782 29.30 -6.53 -23.84
C LEU A 782 28.86 -5.59 -22.70
N TRP A 783 28.10 -6.11 -21.73
CA TRP A 783 27.40 -5.31 -20.72
C TRP A 783 28.10 -5.30 -19.35
N ARG A 784 29.44 -5.42 -19.33
CA ARG A 784 30.25 -5.52 -18.10
C ARG A 784 29.99 -4.37 -17.12
N ASN A 785 29.77 -3.16 -17.63
CA ASN A 785 29.46 -1.97 -16.84
C ASN A 785 28.09 -1.43 -17.26
N MET A 786 27.21 -1.17 -16.30
CA MET A 786 25.95 -0.47 -16.51
C MET A 786 25.80 0.60 -15.42
N SER A 787 25.24 1.77 -15.75
CA SER A 787 24.90 2.79 -14.75
C SER A 787 23.56 3.45 -15.08
N PHE A 788 22.82 3.76 -14.03
CA PHE A 788 21.55 4.47 -14.04
C PHE A 788 21.64 5.59 -13.00
N VAL A 789 21.27 6.81 -13.38
CA VAL A 789 21.34 8.00 -12.52
C VAL A 789 19.98 8.70 -12.55
N GLN A 790 19.37 8.94 -11.39
CA GLN A 790 18.04 9.56 -11.22
C GLN A 790 16.87 8.86 -11.96
N VAL A 791 17.03 7.61 -12.40
CA VAL A 791 15.98 6.85 -13.11
C VAL A 791 15.05 6.12 -12.14
N ARG A 792 13.73 6.21 -12.35
CA ARG A 792 12.74 5.33 -11.70
C ARG A 792 12.83 3.92 -12.29
N VAL A 793 13.61 3.05 -11.63
CA VAL A 793 13.94 1.71 -12.18
C VAL A 793 12.70 0.81 -12.28
N SER A 794 12.31 0.49 -13.52
CA SER A 794 11.13 -0.29 -13.89
C SER A 794 11.34 -1.81 -13.80
N ALA A 795 10.26 -2.59 -13.73
CA ALA A 795 10.37 -4.05 -13.70
C ALA A 795 10.96 -4.62 -15.01
N ALA A 796 10.67 -3.98 -16.15
CA ALA A 796 11.29 -4.30 -17.44
C ALA A 796 12.79 -3.97 -17.46
N GLN A 797 13.20 -2.87 -16.82
CA GLN A 797 14.62 -2.49 -16.70
C GLN A 797 15.38 -3.47 -15.80
N LEU A 798 14.84 -3.85 -14.63
CA LEU A 798 15.42 -4.88 -13.76
C LEU A 798 15.59 -6.22 -14.48
N ALA A 799 14.59 -6.68 -15.23
CA ALA A 799 14.70 -7.87 -16.08
C ALA A 799 15.73 -7.70 -17.20
N GLY A 800 15.86 -6.49 -17.75
CA GLY A 800 16.86 -6.12 -18.77
C GLY A 800 18.30 -6.14 -18.25
N ILE A 801 18.53 -5.80 -16.97
CA ILE A 801 19.81 -5.92 -16.28
C ILE A 801 20.15 -7.39 -16.01
N VAL A 802 19.19 -8.17 -15.49
CA VAL A 802 19.38 -9.61 -15.21
C VAL A 802 19.72 -10.40 -16.48
N ARG A 803 19.17 -10.05 -17.65
CA ARG A 803 19.56 -10.69 -18.92
C ARG A 803 21.00 -10.38 -19.36
N ARG A 804 21.60 -9.31 -18.83
CA ARG A 804 22.92 -8.78 -19.24
C ARG A 804 24.06 -9.11 -18.25
N GLN A 805 23.74 -9.54 -17.02
CA GLN A 805 24.72 -10.01 -16.02
C GLN A 805 25.95 -9.09 -15.78
N PRO A 806 25.78 -7.76 -15.58
CA PRO A 806 26.90 -6.83 -15.39
C PRO A 806 27.81 -7.18 -14.22
N LEU A 807 29.09 -6.80 -14.36
CA LEU A 807 30.13 -6.90 -13.33
C LEU A 807 30.14 -5.65 -12.43
N SER A 808 29.83 -4.48 -13.00
CA SER A 808 29.66 -3.21 -12.28
C SER A 808 28.29 -2.59 -12.58
N LEU A 809 27.55 -2.20 -11.55
CA LEU A 809 26.21 -1.63 -11.66
C LEU A 809 26.05 -0.36 -10.81
N GLY A 810 25.83 0.78 -11.46
CA GLY A 810 25.41 2.03 -10.80
C GLY A 810 23.88 2.18 -10.78
N LEU A 811 23.32 2.55 -9.64
CA LEU A 811 21.89 2.79 -9.39
C LEU A 811 21.73 4.08 -8.58
N GLU A 812 22.36 5.15 -9.04
CA GLU A 812 22.60 6.37 -8.27
C GLU A 812 21.36 7.26 -8.30
N TRP A 813 20.97 7.77 -7.13
CA TRP A 813 19.73 8.52 -6.91
C TRP A 813 18.46 7.75 -7.36
N CYS A 814 18.55 6.43 -7.52
CA CYS A 814 17.42 5.57 -7.91
C CYS A 814 16.54 5.23 -6.69
N HIS A 815 15.22 5.34 -6.89
CA HIS A 815 14.20 5.01 -5.88
C HIS A 815 13.92 3.50 -5.82
N LEU A 816 14.81 2.77 -5.16
CA LEU A 816 14.76 1.31 -4.98
C LEU A 816 14.41 0.94 -3.54
N ALA A 817 13.36 0.14 -3.32
CA ALA A 817 13.15 -0.50 -2.03
C ALA A 817 14.00 -1.77 -1.87
N ARG A 818 14.31 -2.12 -0.61
CA ARG A 818 15.15 -3.26 -0.18
C ARG A 818 14.92 -4.57 -0.96
N ARG A 819 13.65 -4.98 -1.15
CA ARG A 819 13.34 -6.26 -1.85
C ARG A 819 13.56 -6.19 -3.37
N GLN A 820 13.57 -5.01 -4.00
CA GLN A 820 13.96 -4.89 -5.42
C GLN A 820 15.45 -5.18 -5.59
N LEU A 821 16.29 -4.57 -4.74
CA LEU A 821 17.73 -4.81 -4.78
C LEU A 821 18.06 -6.25 -4.38
N ALA A 822 17.40 -6.82 -3.37
CA ALA A 822 17.57 -8.23 -3.00
C ALA A 822 17.17 -9.19 -4.14
N TRP A 823 16.08 -8.92 -4.87
CA TRP A 823 15.66 -9.69 -6.05
C TRP A 823 16.70 -9.64 -7.17
N LEU A 824 17.33 -8.47 -7.36
CA LEU A 824 18.34 -8.21 -8.39
C LEU A 824 19.68 -8.87 -8.06
N LEU A 825 20.18 -8.70 -6.84
CA LEU A 825 21.43 -9.32 -6.35
C LEU A 825 21.37 -10.84 -6.44
N ALA A 826 20.25 -11.44 -6.03
CA ALA A 826 19.99 -12.88 -6.15
C ALA A 826 19.96 -13.43 -7.59
N ARG A 827 20.05 -12.54 -8.60
CA ARG A 827 20.04 -12.84 -10.03
C ARG A 827 21.25 -12.28 -10.76
N LEU A 828 22.26 -11.76 -10.05
CA LEU A 828 23.51 -11.24 -10.59
C LEU A 828 24.74 -11.86 -9.87
N PRO A 829 24.96 -13.19 -9.94
CA PRO A 829 26.11 -13.86 -9.30
C PRO A 829 27.48 -13.36 -9.80
N THR A 830 27.53 -12.76 -10.99
CA THR A 830 28.72 -12.16 -11.60
C THR A 830 29.06 -10.76 -11.06
N LEU A 831 28.15 -10.09 -10.35
CA LEU A 831 28.35 -8.70 -9.89
C LEU A 831 29.51 -8.60 -8.89
N ARG A 832 30.34 -7.55 -9.05
CA ARG A 832 31.50 -7.25 -8.21
C ARG A 832 31.54 -5.81 -7.72
N SER A 833 30.90 -4.89 -8.42
CA SER A 833 30.84 -3.47 -8.06
C SER A 833 29.39 -2.98 -8.08
N LEU A 834 28.97 -2.27 -7.03
CA LEU A 834 27.63 -1.71 -6.89
C LEU A 834 27.72 -0.27 -6.37
N SER A 835 27.05 0.68 -7.03
CA SER A 835 26.83 2.02 -6.50
C SER A 835 25.35 2.26 -6.21
N LEU A 836 25.06 2.72 -5.00
CA LEU A 836 23.75 3.13 -4.48
C LEU A 836 23.79 4.58 -3.97
N ALA A 837 24.70 5.40 -4.50
CA ALA A 837 24.88 6.78 -4.04
C ALA A 837 23.56 7.56 -4.13
N GLY A 838 23.19 8.31 -3.08
CA GLY A 838 21.94 9.06 -2.99
C GLY A 838 20.65 8.23 -2.78
N SER A 839 20.70 6.89 -2.88
CA SER A 839 19.55 6.02 -2.60
C SER A 839 19.22 6.00 -1.09
N PRO A 840 17.99 5.58 -0.70
CA PRO A 840 17.64 5.41 0.71
C PRO A 840 18.49 4.31 1.37
N ALA A 841 18.97 4.52 2.60
CA ALA A 841 19.76 3.54 3.34
C ALA A 841 19.06 2.18 3.51
N GLU A 842 17.73 2.17 3.60
CA GLU A 842 16.89 0.95 3.61
C GLU A 842 17.10 0.04 2.39
N ALA A 843 17.49 0.59 1.24
CA ALA A 843 17.84 -0.20 0.06
C ALA A 843 19.08 -1.06 0.32
N ALA A 844 20.12 -0.46 0.91
CA ALA A 844 21.41 -1.12 1.16
C ALA A 844 21.30 -2.29 2.14
N LEU A 845 20.31 -2.31 3.04
CA LEU A 845 20.01 -3.45 3.92
C LEU A 845 19.61 -4.74 3.15
N ALA A 846 19.52 -4.70 1.82
CA ALA A 846 19.43 -5.88 0.96
C ALA A 846 20.75 -6.68 0.89
N LEU A 847 21.90 -6.04 1.12
CA LEU A 847 23.24 -6.64 0.98
C LEU A 847 23.52 -7.73 2.04
N ARG A 848 22.84 -7.65 3.20
CA ARG A 848 22.83 -8.69 4.24
C ARG A 848 22.11 -9.98 3.82
N SER A 849 21.44 -10.01 2.66
CA SER A 849 20.80 -11.22 2.12
C SER A 849 21.83 -12.34 1.88
N PRO A 850 21.52 -13.61 2.19
CA PRO A 850 22.40 -14.73 1.83
C PRO A 850 22.58 -14.85 0.31
N ALA A 851 21.66 -14.33 -0.49
CA ALA A 851 21.74 -14.27 -1.95
C ALA A 851 22.52 -13.05 -2.49
N CYS A 852 23.19 -12.26 -1.64
CA CYS A 852 24.11 -11.23 -2.11
C CYS A 852 25.37 -11.87 -2.73
N PRO A 853 25.80 -11.45 -3.94
CA PRO A 853 27.08 -11.85 -4.52
C PRO A 853 28.26 -11.24 -3.74
N PRO A 854 29.47 -11.83 -3.84
CA PRO A 854 30.67 -11.30 -3.18
C PRO A 854 31.14 -10.01 -3.89
N LEU A 855 30.67 -8.86 -3.38
CA LEU A 855 31.09 -7.56 -3.88
C LEU A 855 32.53 -7.24 -3.46
N THR A 856 33.24 -6.58 -4.37
CA THR A 856 34.60 -6.04 -4.19
C THR A 856 34.60 -4.51 -4.08
N SER A 857 33.56 -3.84 -4.58
CA SER A 857 33.38 -2.38 -4.49
C SER A 857 31.93 -2.04 -4.17
N LEU A 858 31.72 -1.13 -3.21
CA LEU A 858 30.41 -0.67 -2.78
C LEU A 858 30.45 0.84 -2.53
N ASP A 859 29.53 1.57 -3.16
CA ASP A 859 29.37 3.02 -2.99
C ASP A 859 28.01 3.34 -2.36
N LEU A 860 28.02 4.00 -1.21
CA LEU A 860 26.86 4.49 -0.46
C LEU A 860 26.94 6.01 -0.23
N SER A 861 27.71 6.74 -1.06
CA SER A 861 27.87 8.20 -0.95
C SER A 861 26.51 8.91 -0.89
N PHE A 862 26.32 9.81 0.08
CA PHE A 862 25.08 10.57 0.29
C PHE A 862 23.80 9.71 0.47
N ALA A 863 23.93 8.43 0.85
CA ALA A 863 22.79 7.54 1.07
C ALA A 863 21.85 8.11 2.15
N ARG A 864 20.60 8.37 1.78
CA ARG A 864 19.67 9.13 2.62
C ARG A 864 19.36 8.40 3.92
N CYS A 865 19.56 9.12 5.01
CA CYS A 865 19.38 8.65 6.39
C CYS A 865 20.26 7.45 6.77
N LEU A 866 21.44 7.28 6.16
CA LEU A 866 22.44 6.28 6.60
C LEU A 866 23.13 6.75 7.89
N ASP A 867 23.01 5.92 8.93
CA ASP A 867 23.62 6.07 10.25
C ASP A 867 24.38 4.80 10.64
N ASP A 868 25.04 4.81 11.81
CA ASP A 868 25.83 3.68 12.32
C ASP A 868 25.02 2.39 12.48
N ALA A 869 23.74 2.48 12.84
CA ALA A 869 22.87 1.32 13.06
C ALA A 869 22.47 0.67 11.73
N LYS A 870 22.19 1.47 10.70
CA LYS A 870 21.92 1.00 9.34
C LYS A 870 23.17 0.49 8.67
N LEU A 871 24.33 1.14 8.82
CA LEU A 871 25.60 0.61 8.31
C LEU A 871 25.96 -0.72 8.98
N ARG A 872 25.79 -0.85 10.31
CA ARG A 872 25.86 -2.13 11.00
C ARG A 872 24.90 -3.16 10.40
N GLY A 873 23.67 -2.77 10.08
CA GLY A 873 22.67 -3.61 9.42
C GLY A 873 23.02 -4.03 7.98
N VAL A 874 23.81 -3.23 7.25
CA VAL A 874 24.38 -3.58 5.93
C VAL A 874 25.53 -4.57 6.08
N LEU A 875 26.42 -4.33 7.05
CA LEU A 875 27.66 -5.08 7.24
C LEU A 875 27.49 -6.38 8.03
N ALA A 876 26.41 -6.54 8.81
CA ALA A 876 26.20 -7.71 9.66
C ALA A 876 26.00 -9.02 8.86
N PRO A 877 26.27 -10.19 9.48
CA PRO A 877 26.04 -11.50 8.86
C PRO A 877 24.57 -11.75 8.48
N PRO A 878 24.29 -12.65 7.52
CA PRO A 878 22.93 -13.07 7.19
C PRO A 878 22.16 -13.62 8.39
N GLU A 879 20.83 -13.51 8.34
CA GLU A 879 19.95 -14.05 9.38
C GLU A 879 19.86 -15.57 9.24
N ALA A 880 20.33 -16.28 10.27
CA ALA A 880 20.46 -17.73 10.26
C ALA A 880 19.08 -18.42 10.25
N SER A 881 18.72 -19.02 9.11
CA SER A 881 17.42 -19.64 8.89
C SER A 881 17.30 -21.03 9.55
N ARG A 882 17.24 -21.08 10.90
CA ARG A 882 16.83 -22.25 11.71
C ARG A 882 16.64 -21.90 13.20
N PRO A 883 15.41 -21.94 13.75
CA PRO A 883 15.23 -22.16 15.19
C PRO A 883 15.50 -23.65 15.50
N GLY A 884 16.24 -23.92 16.58
CA GLY A 884 16.52 -25.29 17.07
C GLY A 884 17.86 -25.92 16.64
N GLY A 885 18.68 -25.22 15.85
CA GLY A 885 20.10 -25.59 15.69
C GLY A 885 20.92 -25.08 16.87
N GLY A 886 21.58 -25.97 17.62
CA GLY A 886 22.47 -25.59 18.72
C GLY A 886 23.60 -24.67 18.24
N ALA A 887 24.05 -23.75 19.11
CA ALA A 887 25.00 -22.71 18.76
C ALA A 887 26.36 -23.31 18.32
N ARG A 888 26.62 -23.32 17.00
CA ARG A 888 27.98 -23.51 16.49
C ARG A 888 28.81 -22.29 16.87
N THR A 889 29.89 -22.51 17.61
CA THR A 889 30.83 -21.49 18.07
C THR A 889 31.71 -21.01 16.92
N GLY A 890 31.12 -20.16 16.08
CA GLY A 890 31.78 -19.48 14.96
C GLY A 890 30.81 -18.48 14.33
N ALA A 891 31.16 -17.20 14.37
CA ALA A 891 30.36 -16.17 13.72
C ALA A 891 30.53 -16.27 12.19
N GLU A 892 29.45 -16.61 11.49
CA GLU A 892 29.40 -16.53 10.03
C GLU A 892 29.83 -15.12 9.57
N PRO A 893 30.78 -14.99 8.64
CA PRO A 893 31.29 -13.68 8.22
C PRO A 893 30.26 -12.91 7.38
N SER A 894 30.46 -11.59 7.29
CA SER A 894 29.68 -10.74 6.39
C SER A 894 29.77 -11.23 4.93
N ARG A 895 28.66 -11.14 4.18
CA ARG A 895 28.70 -11.36 2.71
C ARG A 895 29.55 -10.32 1.99
N LEU A 896 29.81 -9.19 2.65
CA LEU A 896 30.70 -8.12 2.21
C LEU A 896 32.15 -8.31 2.70
N ALA A 897 32.52 -9.40 3.38
CA ALA A 897 33.91 -9.62 3.84
C ALA A 897 34.95 -9.77 2.69
N ALA A 898 34.50 -9.80 1.43
CA ALA A 898 35.33 -9.73 0.22
C ALA A 898 35.53 -8.30 -0.33
N LEU A 899 34.94 -7.28 0.31
CA LEU A 899 34.95 -5.90 -0.15
C LEU A 899 36.34 -5.28 0.00
N ALA A 900 36.85 -4.72 -1.11
CA ALA A 900 38.12 -4.01 -1.18
C ALA A 900 37.96 -2.49 -1.24
N VAL A 901 36.81 -1.98 -1.70
CA VAL A 901 36.50 -0.55 -1.79
C VAL A 901 35.14 -0.26 -1.13
N LEU A 902 35.11 0.69 -0.19
CA LEU A 902 33.88 1.20 0.42
C LEU A 902 33.87 2.74 0.37
N ARG A 903 32.77 3.34 -0.09
CA ARG A 903 32.54 4.78 -0.02
C ARG A 903 31.29 5.12 0.77
N LEU A 904 31.46 6.02 1.73
CA LEU A 904 30.46 6.61 2.62
C LEU A 904 30.40 8.18 2.59
N PRO A 905 30.94 8.94 1.60
CA PRO A 905 30.91 10.40 1.60
C PRO A 905 29.59 11.04 2.01
N GLY A 906 29.63 12.03 2.91
CA GLY A 906 28.47 12.84 3.28
C GLY A 906 27.31 12.06 3.92
N THR A 907 27.61 10.98 4.64
CA THR A 907 26.64 10.19 5.41
C THR A 907 26.69 10.55 6.91
N ASP A 908 25.63 10.26 7.66
CA ASP A 908 25.46 10.67 9.06
C ASP A 908 26.10 9.66 10.05
N ILE A 909 27.31 9.19 9.73
CA ILE A 909 28.04 8.19 10.52
C ILE A 909 28.96 8.82 11.57
N THR A 910 29.28 8.06 12.62
CA THR A 910 30.19 8.44 13.72
C THR A 910 31.36 7.47 13.84
N ASP A 911 32.19 7.64 14.86
CA ASP A 911 33.30 6.72 15.21
C ASP A 911 32.83 5.27 15.43
N VAL A 912 31.56 5.07 15.81
CA VAL A 912 30.96 3.73 16.00
C VAL A 912 30.85 2.97 14.66
N ALA A 913 30.60 3.64 13.54
CA ALA A 913 30.64 3.03 12.21
C ALA A 913 32.01 2.44 11.86
N MET A 914 33.11 3.14 12.21
CA MET A 914 34.47 2.68 11.88
C MET A 914 34.79 1.36 12.57
N ARG A 915 34.31 1.16 13.80
CA ARG A 915 34.41 -0.13 14.51
C ARG A 915 33.73 -1.26 13.73
N TYR A 916 32.53 -1.04 13.18
CA TYR A 916 31.84 -2.06 12.38
C TYR A 916 32.51 -2.32 11.03
N VAL A 917 33.04 -1.28 10.37
CA VAL A 917 33.85 -1.39 9.14
C VAL A 917 35.05 -2.30 9.38
N VAL A 918 35.84 -2.03 10.42
CA VAL A 918 37.03 -2.81 10.79
C VAL A 918 36.68 -4.25 11.17
N GLN A 919 35.56 -4.49 11.85
CA GLN A 919 35.13 -5.83 12.25
C GLN A 919 34.57 -6.68 11.10
N ALA A 920 33.89 -6.08 10.12
CA ALA A 920 33.17 -6.80 9.07
C ALA A 920 33.92 -6.94 7.75
N LEU A 921 34.91 -6.08 7.48
CA LEU A 921 35.55 -5.92 6.16
C LEU A 921 37.07 -6.14 6.19
N PRO A 922 37.58 -7.31 6.63
CA PRO A 922 39.01 -7.56 6.84
C PRO A 922 39.88 -7.51 5.57
N LYS A 923 39.28 -7.34 4.39
CA LYS A 923 39.95 -7.20 3.08
C LYS A 923 39.87 -5.79 2.50
N LEU A 924 39.39 -4.80 3.26
CA LEU A 924 39.22 -3.43 2.80
C LEU A 924 40.58 -2.75 2.51
N VAL A 925 40.70 -2.20 1.30
CA VAL A 925 41.91 -1.57 0.74
C VAL A 925 41.71 -0.06 0.61
N GLU A 926 40.51 0.38 0.21
CA GLU A 926 40.11 1.77 0.01
C GLU A 926 38.86 2.08 0.85
N LEU A 927 38.95 3.10 1.69
CA LEU A 927 37.83 3.65 2.46
C LEU A 927 37.73 5.16 2.20
N ASP A 928 36.57 5.61 1.74
CA ASP A 928 36.21 7.02 1.70
C ASP A 928 35.09 7.30 2.69
N ALA A 929 35.38 8.13 3.69
CA ALA A 929 34.43 8.64 4.68
C ALA A 929 34.48 10.18 4.74
N SER A 930 34.79 10.82 3.60
CA SER A 930 34.82 12.29 3.49
C SER A 930 33.47 12.95 3.82
N SER A 931 33.52 14.18 4.31
CA SER A 931 32.35 14.98 4.73
C SER A 931 31.45 14.36 5.80
N CYS A 932 31.84 13.25 6.42
CA CYS A 932 31.15 12.66 7.57
C CYS A 932 31.40 13.53 8.81
N ALA A 933 30.48 14.46 9.06
CA ALA A 933 30.68 15.59 9.98
C ALA A 933 30.82 15.20 11.47
N ARG A 934 30.42 13.98 11.85
CA ARG A 934 30.46 13.46 13.24
C ARG A 934 31.61 12.47 13.51
N LEU A 935 32.57 12.35 12.58
CA LEU A 935 33.77 11.52 12.75
C LEU A 935 34.88 12.31 13.47
N THR A 936 35.47 11.71 14.49
CA THR A 936 36.51 12.30 15.35
C THR A 936 37.80 11.45 15.35
N ASP A 937 38.81 11.91 16.09
CA ASP A 937 40.08 11.19 16.24
C ASP A 937 39.89 9.76 16.81
N ALA A 938 38.81 9.51 17.56
CA ALA A 938 38.46 8.18 18.04
C ALA A 938 38.07 7.22 16.90
N GLY A 939 37.44 7.71 15.83
CA GLY A 939 37.16 6.95 14.61
C GLY A 939 38.43 6.63 13.83
N ALA A 940 39.34 7.60 13.72
CA ALA A 940 40.68 7.37 13.15
C ALA A 940 41.48 6.34 13.99
N ALA A 941 41.32 6.34 15.31
CA ALA A 941 41.93 5.35 16.20
C ALA A 941 41.40 3.92 15.99
N GLN A 942 40.13 3.73 15.60
CA GLN A 942 39.62 2.39 15.20
C GLN A 942 40.31 1.89 13.91
N LEU A 943 40.57 2.79 12.95
CA LEU A 943 41.20 2.44 11.66
C LEU A 943 42.70 2.15 11.78
N ALA A 944 43.35 2.58 12.87
CA ALA A 944 44.80 2.55 13.09
C ALA A 944 45.49 1.17 12.88
N HIS A 945 44.74 0.08 13.01
CA HIS A 945 45.24 -1.29 12.88
C HIS A 945 44.72 -2.04 11.64
N HIS A 946 43.98 -1.36 10.74
CA HIS A 946 43.47 -1.98 9.52
C HIS A 946 44.51 -2.01 8.40
N SER A 947 44.41 -2.98 7.50
CA SER A 947 45.27 -3.17 6.31
C SER A 947 45.04 -2.15 5.18
N LEU A 948 44.39 -1.01 5.45
CA LEU A 948 44.01 0.00 4.46
C LEU A 948 45.23 0.56 3.71
N GLN A 949 45.06 0.73 2.39
CA GLN A 949 46.03 1.38 1.52
C GLN A 949 45.65 2.81 1.17
N ARG A 950 44.35 3.10 1.05
CA ARG A 950 43.83 4.41 0.65
C ARG A 950 42.72 4.83 1.59
N LEU A 951 42.89 6.00 2.23
CA LEU A 951 41.92 6.56 3.16
C LEU A 951 41.60 8.01 2.78
N SER A 952 40.31 8.34 2.73
CA SER A 952 39.81 9.70 2.53
C SER A 952 38.93 10.10 3.71
N LEU A 953 39.33 11.15 4.41
CA LEU A 953 38.62 11.79 5.52
C LEU A 953 38.43 13.30 5.25
N ALA A 954 38.50 13.70 3.97
CA ALA A 954 38.44 15.09 3.56
C ALA A 954 37.12 15.76 4.02
N GLY A 955 37.19 16.95 4.61
CA GLY A 955 36.01 17.68 5.11
C GLY A 955 35.42 17.18 6.43
N CYS A 956 35.97 16.15 7.07
CA CYS A 956 35.58 15.75 8.43
C CYS A 956 36.06 16.79 9.45
N ARG A 957 35.15 17.64 9.93
CA ARG A 957 35.50 18.89 10.62
C ARG A 957 36.03 18.73 12.04
N LEU A 958 35.82 17.57 12.67
CA LEU A 958 36.17 17.28 14.07
C LEU A 958 37.48 16.49 14.24
N LEU A 959 38.20 16.19 13.14
CA LEU A 959 39.52 15.55 13.20
C LEU A 959 40.60 16.59 13.53
N THR A 960 41.44 16.27 14.51
CA THR A 960 42.60 17.08 14.94
C THR A 960 43.91 16.40 14.54
N GLU A 961 45.05 17.01 14.87
CA GLU A 961 46.36 16.43 14.61
C GLU A 961 46.57 15.06 15.30
N ALA A 962 45.84 14.76 16.38
CA ALA A 962 45.90 13.46 17.06
C ALA A 962 45.50 12.28 16.16
N ALA A 963 44.61 12.49 15.17
CA ALA A 963 44.29 11.46 14.17
C ALA A 963 45.53 10.98 13.40
N LEU A 964 46.55 11.83 13.19
CA LEU A 964 47.76 11.45 12.47
C LEU A 964 48.64 10.47 13.26
N ASP A 965 48.74 10.63 14.59
CA ASP A 965 49.49 9.70 15.46
C ASP A 965 48.77 8.34 15.66
N HIS A 966 47.48 8.28 15.37
CA HIS A 966 46.72 7.03 15.20
C HIS A 966 46.95 6.41 13.83
N LEU A 967 46.76 7.19 12.75
CA LEU A 967 46.90 6.70 11.37
C LEU A 967 48.35 6.33 10.99
N ALA A 968 49.36 6.83 11.70
CA ALA A 968 50.76 6.44 11.53
C ALA A 968 51.03 4.96 11.88
N ARG A 969 50.05 4.28 12.51
CA ARG A 969 50.09 2.85 12.85
C ARG A 969 49.56 1.96 11.73
N CYS A 970 48.84 2.51 10.75
CA CYS A 970 48.30 1.78 9.60
C CYS A 970 49.45 1.26 8.72
N PRO A 971 49.70 -0.06 8.64
CA PRO A 971 50.95 -0.59 8.07
C PRO A 971 51.10 -0.37 6.56
N ASN A 972 49.98 -0.23 5.84
CA ASN A 972 49.94 -0.26 4.37
C ASN A 972 49.52 1.08 3.72
N LEU A 973 49.39 2.16 4.49
CA LEU A 973 48.74 3.38 4.01
C LEU A 973 49.62 4.15 3.01
N VAL A 974 49.22 4.13 1.73
CA VAL A 974 49.90 4.77 0.59
C VAL A 974 49.18 6.01 0.05
N ARG A 975 47.96 6.29 0.52
CA ARG A 975 47.20 7.51 0.23
C ARG A 975 46.38 7.95 1.44
N LEU A 976 46.48 9.22 1.82
CA LEU A 976 45.66 9.84 2.86
C LEU A 976 45.17 11.22 2.40
N ASP A 977 43.86 11.42 2.31
CA ASP A 977 43.24 12.72 1.98
C ASP A 977 42.59 13.35 3.22
N LEU A 978 43.10 14.50 3.64
CA LEU A 978 42.63 15.32 4.76
C LEU A 978 42.31 16.76 4.32
N ARG A 979 42.05 16.98 3.03
CA ARG A 979 41.69 18.31 2.51
C ARG A 979 40.39 18.81 3.13
N HIS A 980 40.28 20.11 3.34
CA HIS A 980 39.16 20.76 4.04
C HIS A 980 38.91 20.31 5.50
N VAL A 981 39.80 19.52 6.12
CA VAL A 981 39.84 19.33 7.58
C VAL A 981 40.49 20.59 8.20
N PRO A 982 39.81 21.35 9.09
CA PRO A 982 40.34 22.62 9.58
C PRO A 982 41.39 22.44 10.69
N LEU A 983 41.17 21.54 11.65
CA LEU A 983 41.96 21.41 12.89
C LEU A 983 43.27 20.60 12.74
N VAL A 984 43.65 20.23 11.52
CA VAL A 984 44.92 19.57 11.19
C VAL A 984 45.80 20.54 10.41
N SER A 985 46.99 20.93 10.90
CA SER A 985 47.89 21.78 10.10
C SER A 985 48.55 21.03 8.95
N THR A 986 48.86 21.73 7.86
CA THR A 986 49.69 21.18 6.77
C THR A 986 51.08 20.78 7.27
N GLN A 987 51.61 21.47 8.30
CA GLN A 987 52.89 21.12 8.91
C GLN A 987 52.85 19.76 9.62
N ALA A 988 51.73 19.39 10.25
CA ALA A 988 51.53 18.05 10.80
C ALA A 988 51.39 16.99 9.71
N VAL A 989 50.70 17.28 8.60
CA VAL A 989 50.63 16.36 7.45
C VAL A 989 52.02 16.13 6.80
N ILE A 990 52.86 17.16 6.73
CA ILE A 990 54.27 17.03 6.29
C ILE A 990 55.08 16.17 7.27
N LYS A 991 54.96 16.42 8.58
CA LYS A 991 55.60 15.59 9.64
C LYS A 991 55.14 14.13 9.58
N PHE A 992 53.87 13.87 9.28
CA PHE A 992 53.31 12.53 9.09
C PHE A 992 53.92 11.84 7.88
N ALA A 993 53.95 12.50 6.71
CA ALA A 993 54.53 11.93 5.50
C ALA A 993 56.01 11.57 5.68
N ALA A 994 56.79 12.46 6.32
CA ALA A 994 58.21 12.24 6.61
C ALA A 994 58.49 11.14 7.66
N LYS A 995 57.50 10.76 8.49
CA LYS A 995 57.58 9.62 9.42
C LYS A 995 57.12 8.28 8.82
N SER A 996 56.56 8.28 7.62
CA SER A 996 56.00 7.07 7.02
C SER A 996 57.09 6.08 6.58
N LYS A 997 56.80 4.78 6.68
CA LYS A 997 57.62 3.70 6.10
C LYS A 997 57.50 3.63 4.58
N HIS A 998 56.45 4.23 4.02
CA HIS A 998 56.23 4.36 2.58
C HIS A 998 56.80 5.71 2.12
N ASN A 999 57.31 5.79 0.89
CA ASN A 999 57.87 7.02 0.32
C ASN A 999 56.76 8.03 -0.05
N LEU A 1000 56.10 8.58 0.96
CA LEU A 1000 54.96 9.46 0.84
C LEU A 1000 55.39 10.91 0.66
N HIS A 1001 54.70 11.64 -0.21
CA HIS A 1001 54.83 13.08 -0.32
C HIS A 1001 53.47 13.77 -0.19
N VAL A 1002 53.50 15.01 0.29
CA VAL A 1002 52.37 15.93 0.18
C VAL A 1002 52.32 16.44 -1.26
N LYS A 1003 51.12 16.48 -1.85
CA LYS A 1003 50.89 16.80 -3.27
C LYS A 1003 49.95 18.00 -3.47
N ASP A 1004 49.02 18.15 -2.54
CA ASP A 1004 48.07 19.26 -2.38
C ASP A 1004 47.94 19.46 -0.85
N VAL A 1005 47.44 20.61 -0.40
CA VAL A 1005 47.68 21.22 0.94
C VAL A 1005 47.53 20.27 2.14
N LYS A 1006 46.63 19.27 2.06
CA LYS A 1006 46.48 18.18 3.04
C LYS A 1006 46.23 16.80 2.40
N LEU A 1007 46.79 16.55 1.21
CA LEU A 1007 46.71 15.30 0.48
C LEU A 1007 48.10 14.65 0.37
N VAL A 1008 48.19 13.42 0.86
CA VAL A 1008 49.39 12.58 0.87
C VAL A 1008 49.23 11.45 -0.14
N GLU A 1009 50.21 11.27 -1.03
CA GLU A 1009 50.29 10.17 -1.99
C GLU A 1009 51.69 9.53 -1.96
N LEU A 1010 51.77 8.23 -2.24
CA LEU A 1010 53.04 7.55 -2.55
C LEU A 1010 53.68 8.20 -3.79
N ARG A 1011 54.96 8.56 -3.65
CA ARG A 1011 55.75 9.13 -4.74
C ARG A 1011 55.88 8.13 -5.88
N LYS A 1012 55.29 8.46 -7.03
CA LYS A 1012 55.60 7.76 -8.28
C LYS A 1012 57.06 8.03 -8.63
N THR A 1013 57.82 6.95 -8.79
CA THR A 1013 59.14 6.91 -9.43
C THR A 1013 58.97 6.98 -10.94
#